data_AF-B4VRI7-F1
#
_entry.id   AF-B4VRI7-F1
#
_cell.length_a   1.000
_cell.length_b   1.000
_cell.length_c   1.000
_cell.angle_alpha   90.00
_cell.angle_beta   90.00
_cell.angle_gamma   90.00
#
_symmetry.space_group_name_H-M   'P 1'
#
loop_
_entity.id
_entity.type
_entity.pdbx_description
1 polymer ?
#
loop_
_entity_poly.entity_id
_entity_poly.type
_entity_poly.pdbx_seq_one_letter_code
_entity_poly.pdbx_strand_id
1 'polypeptide(L)'
;MSQDVVSHDEIKQDENEQDNEISVPRLDLAPKLQRPLSLWNPLDYLRLLYWVFYFPQALRWYVDNFGGGYIPVAEMNWRKGLELLRQNPVQRQLLIQGLMLTIVIPVAFCGLLQQIGFEIDWRGVAVGVAFGVAGSVAVGVAGSVAVGVAFGVVGGVAVGVAFGVVGGVAVGVAGGVAVGVAGGVAGGVAVGVVVGVAVGVAVGVAVGVAVGVAFGVAGGVAGSVAVGVAFGVAFGVAGSVAVGVAFGVAFGVAGGVAGSVASLRPENWLIGSPLNLRYLQNGSWLFPRITLLPLPYLRFRLQNWLQQDWEMSLYNVNQLLAYTMQFIPVVQSVNKVLNSTPSDQLIWRVSHLAEAPFDWDLVGCASASLKKHFQSHFIGLSFFRYWNEPFSPPLRKTRLDTPARAAAAGFWHLHEKEPAQATEAFAVVCSLLYGEELFTLAQILTTFNEAKEPATIATLEPPISPNEPLLRPITWNTINALRRVVEDVRVVQRSVSRSTRSFALNRALGELKTILNHIENLPEAERELIKDIAQTWQESLLQIAAEIGHISITKPVTNPYVVGDPVEGNRFVGRDDILRQLEELWVMGQQLQSVVLYGHRRMGKTSILLNVANCSGSRVKVVYINLLRLGSPQGVGEVLMAISDAISDAIGCPPPDDDALLNLPYRTFERYFKQVVEMVQGTETRHGTEMETRHGASLQGLIIALDEFEKIEELIEAGKIPNDFIGYLRGLVQMNAKVAFAFAGLHTLEEMTADYFQPFFASVIPIHVGFLEPAATRQILANPSLENPDATVSDIPDNEAVDFPLDYTPDALDSIYRLTAGQPYLVQLVGFQLVRRYNDFVFEQGHSRDPVFTVEDVEAVINDPAFYQRGRYYFDGVWGQAARGVTGQQAILKVLAPYPDGLMSEQLRINLAEYFRESVLALLEEKQLEEALETLKRHDVIQQKGESWQIIVELFRRWVLNQ
;
A
#
# COMPACT_ATOMS: atom_id res chain seq x y z
N MET A 1 -8.13 54.52 36.52
CA MET A 1 -8.81 55.57 35.74
C MET A 1 -9.31 54.88 34.49
N SER A 2 -10.54 54.35 34.53
CA SER A 2 -11.76 54.97 33.96
C SER A 2 -11.71 54.92 32.43
N GLN A 3 -12.66 54.33 31.67
CA GLN A 3 -14.08 54.12 31.90
C GLN A 3 -14.65 53.11 30.87
N ASP A 4 -15.73 52.45 31.27
CA ASP A 4 -16.64 51.59 30.51
C ASP A 4 -17.59 52.37 29.56
N VAL A 5 -17.99 51.67 28.48
CA VAL A 5 -19.34 51.57 27.86
C VAL A 5 -20.10 52.85 27.46
N VAL A 6 -20.46 52.97 26.17
CA VAL A 6 -21.84 53.27 25.69
C VAL A 6 -22.03 52.75 24.25
N SER A 7 -23.06 51.92 24.07
CA SER A 7 -23.73 51.50 22.84
C SER A 7 -24.53 52.63 22.18
N HIS A 8 -24.56 52.76 20.85
CA HIS A 8 -25.63 53.47 20.13
C HIS A 8 -25.99 52.69 18.84
N ASP A 9 -26.99 51.82 18.97
CA ASP A 9 -27.97 51.56 17.91
C ASP A 9 -28.94 52.76 17.86
N GLU A 10 -29.50 53.00 16.68
CA GLU A 10 -30.49 54.04 16.31
C GLU A 10 -29.96 55.41 15.85
N ILE A 11 -29.49 55.45 14.59
CA ILE A 11 -30.03 56.43 13.64
C ILE A 11 -30.52 55.66 12.40
N LYS A 12 -31.83 55.52 12.35
CA LYS A 12 -32.63 55.10 11.19
C LYS A 12 -32.73 56.26 10.20
N GLN A 13 -32.89 55.87 8.93
CA GLN A 13 -33.68 56.57 7.91
C GLN A 13 -33.10 57.90 7.42
N ASP A 14 -32.36 57.87 6.31
CA ASP A 14 -32.54 58.80 5.16
C ASP A 14 -31.51 58.61 4.00
N GLU A 15 -31.09 57.39 3.68
CA GLU A 15 -30.27 57.12 2.47
C GLU A 15 -30.77 55.89 1.68
N ASN A 16 -32.09 55.73 1.56
CA ASN A 16 -32.70 54.59 0.87
C ASN A 16 -33.37 54.95 -0.46
N GLU A 17 -32.85 55.95 -1.19
CA GLU A 17 -33.45 56.33 -2.48
C GLU A 17 -32.49 56.49 -3.68
N GLN A 18 -31.17 56.32 -3.53
CA GLN A 18 -30.23 56.40 -4.65
C GLN A 18 -29.05 55.45 -4.47
N ASP A 19 -29.27 54.15 -4.72
CA ASP A 19 -28.27 53.22 -5.28
C ASP A 19 -28.91 51.85 -5.51
N ASN A 20 -29.71 51.77 -6.58
CA ASN A 20 -30.27 50.52 -7.07
C ASN A 20 -29.31 49.95 -8.14
N GLU A 21 -28.06 49.65 -7.75
CA GLU A 21 -27.16 48.80 -8.54
C GLU A 21 -27.67 47.35 -8.42
N ILE A 22 -28.21 46.84 -9.53
CA ILE A 22 -28.92 45.56 -9.59
C ILE A 22 -27.89 44.41 -9.44
N SER A 23 -27.62 43.99 -8.21
CA SER A 23 -26.89 42.76 -7.90
C SER A 23 -27.62 41.54 -8.44
N VAL A 24 -26.86 40.51 -8.88
CA VAL A 24 -27.45 39.25 -9.38
C VAL A 24 -28.23 38.60 -8.22
N PRO A 25 -29.55 38.36 -8.36
CA PRO A 25 -30.36 37.84 -7.26
C PRO A 25 -30.05 36.37 -7.00
N ARG A 26 -29.93 35.96 -5.74
CA ARG A 26 -29.81 34.53 -5.37
C ARG A 26 -31.15 33.82 -5.49
N LEU A 27 -31.27 32.85 -6.40
CA LEU A 27 -32.48 32.05 -6.59
C LEU A 27 -32.49 30.86 -5.62
N ASP A 28 -33.41 30.87 -4.65
CA ASP A 28 -33.70 29.69 -3.82
C ASP A 28 -34.99 29.04 -4.31
N LEU A 29 -34.84 28.13 -5.27
CA LEU A 29 -35.96 27.37 -5.83
C LEU A 29 -36.17 26.06 -5.09
N ALA A 30 -35.39 25.74 -4.05
CA ALA A 30 -35.60 24.54 -3.27
C ALA A 30 -36.93 24.58 -2.49
N PRO A 31 -37.56 23.42 -2.22
CA PRO A 31 -38.71 23.35 -1.32
C PRO A 31 -38.29 23.71 0.12
N LYS A 32 -38.97 24.66 0.77
CA LYS A 32 -38.64 25.12 2.14
C LYS A 32 -39.20 24.22 3.26
N LEU A 33 -39.14 22.90 3.12
CA LEU A 33 -39.70 21.98 4.11
C LEU A 33 -38.62 21.49 5.09
N GLN A 34 -38.62 21.99 6.32
CA GLN A 34 -37.59 21.63 7.33
C GLN A 34 -37.86 20.34 8.12
N ARG A 35 -38.97 19.63 7.84
CA ARG A 35 -39.36 18.40 8.56
C ARG A 35 -39.85 17.31 7.59
N PRO A 36 -39.74 16.02 7.94
CA PRO A 36 -40.36 14.97 7.14
C PRO A 36 -41.90 15.13 7.08
N LEU A 37 -42.51 14.67 5.98
CA LEU A 37 -43.95 14.58 5.80
C LEU A 37 -44.54 13.65 6.86
N SER A 38 -45.62 14.08 7.52
CA SER A 38 -46.28 13.30 8.57
C SER A 38 -47.48 12.54 8.00
N LEU A 39 -47.63 11.27 8.40
CA LEU A 39 -48.79 10.45 8.07
C LEU A 39 -50.11 10.98 8.64
N TRP A 40 -50.05 11.84 9.66
CA TRP A 40 -51.22 12.30 10.41
C TRP A 40 -51.61 13.76 10.11
N ASN A 41 -50.84 14.46 9.27
CA ASN A 41 -51.13 15.84 8.91
C ASN A 41 -51.79 15.91 7.52
N PRO A 42 -53.08 16.30 7.40
CA PRO A 42 -53.76 16.38 6.10
C PRO A 42 -53.12 17.38 5.14
N LEU A 43 -52.47 18.43 5.65
CA LEU A 43 -51.76 19.41 4.81
C LEU A 43 -50.53 18.80 4.11
N ASP A 44 -49.92 17.76 4.70
CA ASP A 44 -48.78 17.08 4.11
C ASP A 44 -49.22 16.19 2.93
N TYR A 45 -50.44 15.66 2.93
CA TYR A 45 -51.05 14.96 1.79
C TYR A 45 -51.39 15.91 0.63
N LEU A 46 -51.94 17.10 0.93
CA LEU A 46 -52.16 18.14 -0.08
C LEU A 46 -50.83 18.65 -0.65
N ARG A 47 -49.80 18.78 0.19
CA ARG A 47 -48.44 19.12 -0.26
C ARG A 47 -47.84 18.04 -1.14
N LEU A 48 -47.99 16.77 -0.79
CA LEU A 48 -47.52 15.65 -1.59
C LEU A 48 -48.22 15.61 -2.96
N LEU A 49 -49.53 15.83 -2.99
CA LEU A 49 -50.30 15.96 -4.23
C LEU A 49 -49.83 17.18 -5.04
N TYR A 50 -49.58 18.31 -4.37
CA TYR A 50 -49.00 19.49 -5.01
C TYR A 50 -47.62 19.21 -5.59
N TRP A 51 -46.74 18.48 -4.90
CA TRP A 51 -45.46 18.07 -5.45
C TRP A 51 -45.64 17.17 -6.67
N VAL A 52 -46.44 16.11 -6.58
CA VAL A 52 -46.66 15.17 -7.71
C VAL A 52 -47.15 15.88 -8.97
N PHE A 53 -48.07 16.85 -8.87
CA PHE A 53 -48.65 17.51 -10.04
C PHE A 53 -47.96 18.82 -10.44
N TYR A 54 -47.38 19.56 -9.49
CA TYR A 54 -46.94 20.94 -9.69
C TYR A 54 -45.47 21.19 -9.33
N PHE A 55 -44.81 20.30 -8.59
CA PHE A 55 -43.39 20.41 -8.28
C PHE A 55 -42.74 19.07 -7.91
N PRO A 56 -42.67 18.10 -8.84
CA PRO A 56 -42.28 16.74 -8.50
C PRO A 56 -40.77 16.61 -8.25
N GLN A 57 -39.94 17.57 -8.69
CA GLN A 57 -38.55 17.66 -8.25
C GLN A 57 -38.43 17.83 -6.72
N ALA A 58 -39.46 18.36 -6.05
CA ALA A 58 -39.52 18.39 -4.59
C ALA A 58 -39.56 17.00 -3.96
N LEU A 59 -40.10 16.01 -4.66
CA LEU A 59 -40.14 14.63 -4.19
C LEU A 59 -38.72 14.04 -4.17
N ARG A 60 -37.94 14.29 -5.22
CA ARG A 60 -36.51 13.90 -5.29
C ARG A 60 -35.71 14.59 -4.19
N TRP A 61 -35.83 15.92 -4.09
CA TRP A 61 -35.24 16.69 -3.00
C TRP A 61 -35.64 16.15 -1.62
N TYR A 62 -36.91 15.78 -1.41
CA TYR A 62 -37.39 15.25 -0.15
C TYR A 62 -36.75 13.90 0.20
N VAL A 63 -36.61 13.01 -0.78
CA VAL A 63 -35.95 11.71 -0.60
C VAL A 63 -34.45 11.88 -0.37
N ASP A 64 -33.79 12.82 -1.05
CA ASP A 64 -32.37 13.10 -0.87
C ASP A 64 -32.07 13.67 0.53
N ASN A 65 -32.87 14.64 1.00
CA ASN A 65 -32.64 15.31 2.28
C ASN A 65 -33.11 14.52 3.51
N PHE A 66 -34.18 13.73 3.39
CA PHE A 66 -34.78 13.01 4.53
C PHE A 66 -34.75 11.48 4.39
N GLY A 67 -34.53 10.94 3.19
CA GLY A 67 -34.72 9.53 2.86
C GLY A 67 -33.44 8.71 2.68
N GLY A 68 -32.26 9.26 3.00
CA GLY A 68 -30.98 8.55 2.92
C GLY A 68 -30.35 8.49 1.52
N GLY A 69 -30.75 9.39 0.60
CA GLY A 69 -30.20 9.52 -0.75
C GLY A 69 -30.99 8.78 -1.85
N TYR A 70 -30.84 9.26 -3.08
CA TYR A 70 -31.40 8.66 -4.31
C TYR A 70 -30.65 7.38 -4.72
N ILE A 71 -31.40 6.34 -5.11
CA ILE A 71 -30.85 5.09 -5.63
C ILE A 71 -31.27 4.97 -7.10
N PRO A 72 -30.32 4.84 -8.05
CA PRO A 72 -30.63 4.75 -9.46
C PRO A 72 -31.51 3.54 -9.75
N VAL A 73 -32.55 3.73 -10.57
CA VAL A 73 -33.54 2.71 -10.95
C VAL A 73 -32.87 1.47 -11.55
N ALA A 74 -31.71 1.63 -12.18
CA ALA A 74 -30.90 0.55 -12.76
C ALA A 74 -30.41 -0.50 -11.74
N GLU A 75 -30.23 -0.13 -10.46
CA GLU A 75 -29.77 -1.06 -9.40
C GLU A 75 -30.92 -1.61 -8.54
N MET A 76 -32.15 -1.16 -8.81
CA MET A 76 -33.33 -1.40 -7.99
C MET A 76 -33.92 -2.81 -8.25
N ASN A 77 -33.48 -3.81 -7.48
CA ASN A 77 -34.13 -5.12 -7.43
C ASN A 77 -35.22 -5.18 -6.35
N TRP A 78 -36.30 -5.95 -6.55
CA TRP A 78 -37.41 -6.09 -5.58
C TRP A 78 -36.95 -6.44 -4.15
N ARG A 79 -35.90 -7.27 -4.02
CA ARG A 79 -35.29 -7.60 -2.72
C ARG A 79 -34.61 -6.40 -2.08
N LYS A 80 -33.77 -5.67 -2.84
CA LYS A 80 -33.14 -4.41 -2.38
C LYS A 80 -34.20 -3.35 -2.02
N GLY A 81 -35.26 -3.21 -2.82
CA GLY A 81 -36.36 -2.28 -2.57
C GLY A 81 -37.12 -2.56 -1.26
N LEU A 82 -37.37 -3.84 -0.95
CA LEU A 82 -37.96 -4.26 0.33
C LEU A 82 -37.00 -4.01 1.51
N GLU A 83 -35.72 -4.26 1.31
CA GLU A 83 -34.68 -4.05 2.31
C GLU A 83 -34.52 -2.56 2.65
N LEU A 84 -34.57 -1.70 1.63
CA LEU A 84 -34.56 -0.24 1.76
C LEU A 84 -35.81 0.31 2.47
N LEU A 85 -37.00 -0.17 2.11
CA LEU A 85 -38.26 0.20 2.81
C LEU A 85 -38.26 -0.24 4.28
N ARG A 86 -37.48 -1.29 4.61
CA ARG A 86 -37.31 -1.76 5.99
C ARG A 86 -36.32 -0.90 6.78
N GLN A 87 -35.26 -0.42 6.12
CA GLN A 87 -34.19 0.37 6.73
C GLN A 87 -34.55 1.86 6.85
N ASN A 88 -35.21 2.46 5.85
CA ASN A 88 -35.49 3.89 5.80
C ASN A 88 -36.95 4.24 6.19
N PRO A 89 -37.19 4.84 7.37
CA PRO A 89 -38.54 5.13 7.85
C PRO A 89 -39.27 6.19 7.01
N VAL A 90 -38.53 7.11 6.38
CA VAL A 90 -39.10 8.21 5.56
C VAL A 90 -39.63 7.70 4.22
N GLN A 91 -38.90 6.83 3.53
CA GLN A 91 -39.37 6.22 2.28
C GLN A 91 -40.61 5.35 2.52
N ARG A 92 -40.64 4.62 3.64
CA ARG A 92 -41.82 3.87 4.07
C ARG A 92 -43.03 4.78 4.32
N GLN A 93 -42.85 5.90 5.01
CA GLN A 93 -43.92 6.88 5.23
C GLN A 93 -44.44 7.45 3.92
N LEU A 94 -43.55 7.82 2.99
CA LEU A 94 -43.93 8.32 1.67
C LEU A 94 -44.76 7.30 0.87
N LEU A 95 -44.37 6.02 0.92
CA LEU A 95 -45.11 4.92 0.28
C LEU A 95 -46.50 4.74 0.91
N ILE A 96 -46.60 4.78 2.25
CA ILE A 96 -47.88 4.70 2.95
C ILE A 96 -48.77 5.91 2.60
N GLN A 97 -48.20 7.11 2.52
CA GLN A 97 -48.95 8.31 2.10
C GLN A 97 -49.48 8.18 0.67
N GLY A 98 -48.67 7.65 -0.25
CA GLY A 98 -49.10 7.36 -1.62
C GLY A 98 -50.24 6.35 -1.68
N LEU A 99 -50.17 5.26 -0.89
CA LEU A 99 -51.26 4.27 -0.80
C LEU A 99 -52.54 4.87 -0.18
N MET A 100 -52.40 5.71 0.83
CA MET A 100 -53.53 6.44 1.43
C MET A 100 -54.20 7.37 0.40
N LEU A 101 -53.43 8.11 -0.40
CA LEU A 101 -53.96 9.00 -1.45
C LEU A 101 -54.64 8.27 -2.60
N THR A 102 -54.15 7.08 -2.96
CA THR A 102 -54.61 6.34 -4.15
C THR A 102 -55.72 5.35 -3.86
N ILE A 103 -55.77 4.80 -2.64
CA ILE A 103 -56.72 3.73 -2.27
C ILE A 103 -57.70 4.23 -1.22
N VAL A 104 -57.21 4.74 -0.09
CA VAL A 104 -58.04 4.98 1.10
C VAL A 104 -58.88 6.25 0.95
N ILE A 105 -58.26 7.36 0.55
CA ILE A 105 -58.93 8.66 0.42
C ILE A 105 -60.03 8.63 -0.66
N PRO A 106 -59.81 8.07 -1.87
CA PRO A 106 -60.86 7.99 -2.89
C PRO A 106 -62.05 7.14 -2.45
N VAL A 107 -61.81 5.99 -1.80
CA VAL A 107 -62.86 5.10 -1.27
C VAL A 107 -63.63 5.77 -0.14
N ALA A 108 -62.94 6.44 0.79
CA ALA A 108 -63.57 7.18 1.89
C ALA A 108 -64.38 8.39 1.38
N PHE A 109 -63.87 9.12 0.39
CA PHE A 109 -64.56 10.25 -0.23
C PHE A 109 -65.83 9.80 -0.96
N CYS A 110 -65.77 8.68 -1.69
CA CYS A 110 -66.94 8.05 -2.27
C CYS A 110 -67.95 7.65 -1.18
N GLY A 111 -67.52 7.00 -0.10
CA GLY A 111 -68.42 6.68 1.02
C GLY A 111 -69.10 7.91 1.63
N LEU A 112 -68.39 9.02 1.73
CA LEU A 112 -68.92 10.29 2.24
C LEU A 112 -69.91 10.94 1.27
N LEU A 113 -69.63 10.94 -0.04
CA LEU A 113 -70.58 11.40 -1.05
C LEU A 113 -71.87 10.56 -1.06
N GLN A 114 -71.78 9.26 -0.80
CA GLN A 114 -72.95 8.39 -0.66
C GLN A 114 -73.81 8.79 0.56
N GLN A 115 -73.18 9.20 1.66
CA GLN A 115 -73.90 9.73 2.83
C GLN A 115 -74.58 11.08 2.56
N ILE A 116 -74.07 11.87 1.62
CA ILE A 116 -74.65 13.15 1.20
C ILE A 116 -75.76 12.95 0.14
N GLY A 117 -76.03 11.71 -0.28
CA GLY A 117 -77.14 11.35 -1.16
C GLY A 117 -76.78 11.14 -2.63
N PHE A 118 -75.50 11.02 -2.97
CA PHE A 118 -75.06 10.65 -4.32
C PHE A 118 -75.03 9.13 -4.51
N GLU A 119 -75.62 8.63 -5.59
CA GLU A 119 -75.48 7.21 -5.96
C GLU A 119 -74.09 6.94 -6.54
N ILE A 120 -73.35 6.00 -5.93
CA ILE A 120 -72.00 5.65 -6.35
C ILE A 120 -71.94 4.18 -6.78
N ASP A 121 -71.38 3.95 -7.97
CA ASP A 121 -71.04 2.62 -8.44
C ASP A 121 -69.70 2.16 -7.83
N TRP A 122 -69.80 1.34 -6.79
CA TRP A 122 -68.64 0.74 -6.13
C TRP A 122 -67.83 -0.18 -7.05
N ARG A 123 -68.40 -0.73 -8.12
CA ARG A 123 -67.64 -1.48 -9.13
C ARG A 123 -66.74 -0.55 -9.93
N GLY A 124 -67.26 0.59 -10.38
CA GLY A 124 -66.48 1.64 -11.02
C GLY A 124 -65.35 2.19 -10.15
N VAL A 125 -65.60 2.39 -8.84
CA VAL A 125 -64.57 2.81 -7.87
C VAL A 125 -63.50 1.73 -7.69
N ALA A 126 -63.89 0.47 -7.52
CA ALA A 126 -62.95 -0.64 -7.37
C ALA A 126 -62.08 -0.83 -8.62
N VAL A 127 -62.69 -0.73 -9.81
CA VAL A 127 -61.97 -0.78 -11.09
C VAL A 127 -61.05 0.43 -11.24
N GLY A 128 -61.50 1.64 -10.89
CA GLY A 128 -60.68 2.85 -10.94
C GLY A 128 -59.46 2.81 -10.01
N VAL A 129 -59.65 2.35 -8.76
CA VAL A 129 -58.54 2.14 -7.81
C VAL A 129 -57.62 1.01 -8.29
N ALA A 130 -58.17 -0.10 -8.78
CA ALA A 130 -57.37 -1.21 -9.32
C ALA A 130 -56.54 -0.80 -10.55
N PHE A 131 -57.11 0.00 -11.48
CA PHE A 131 -56.37 0.54 -12.62
C PHE A 131 -55.36 1.61 -12.22
N GLY A 132 -55.66 2.44 -11.20
CA GLY A 132 -54.69 3.41 -10.67
C GLY A 132 -53.48 2.74 -10.00
N VAL A 133 -53.71 1.69 -9.22
CA VAL A 133 -52.66 0.87 -8.59
C VAL A 133 -51.93 0.02 -9.64
N ALA A 134 -52.65 -0.63 -10.56
CA ALA A 134 -52.03 -1.44 -11.61
C ALA A 134 -51.28 -0.58 -12.64
N GLY A 135 -51.73 0.63 -12.95
CA GLY A 135 -51.06 1.55 -13.87
C GLY A 135 -49.77 2.14 -13.28
N SER A 136 -49.78 2.51 -12.00
CA SER A 136 -48.57 2.96 -11.29
C SER A 136 -47.54 1.83 -11.14
N VAL A 137 -47.99 0.61 -10.86
CA VAL A 137 -47.12 -0.58 -10.81
C VAL A 137 -46.65 -1.01 -12.20
N ALA A 138 -47.49 -0.98 -13.23
CA ALA A 138 -47.12 -1.38 -14.59
C ALA A 138 -46.16 -0.38 -15.25
N VAL A 139 -46.32 0.93 -15.06
CA VAL A 139 -45.36 1.92 -15.57
C VAL A 139 -44.03 1.85 -14.81
N GLY A 140 -44.06 1.57 -13.49
CA GLY A 140 -42.86 1.38 -12.67
C GLY A 140 -42.12 0.07 -12.91
N VAL A 141 -42.81 -1.01 -13.29
CA VAL A 141 -42.22 -2.35 -13.48
C VAL A 141 -41.98 -2.69 -14.96
N ALA A 142 -42.82 -2.23 -15.90
CA ALA A 142 -42.61 -2.51 -17.32
C ALA A 142 -41.50 -1.64 -17.95
N GLY A 143 -41.22 -0.46 -17.41
CA GLY A 143 -40.12 0.39 -17.86
C GLY A 143 -38.73 -0.20 -17.58
N SER A 144 -38.56 -0.90 -16.46
CA SER A 144 -37.31 -1.57 -16.08
C SER A 144 -37.14 -2.95 -16.72
N VAL A 145 -38.23 -3.64 -17.06
CA VAL A 145 -38.17 -4.97 -17.69
C VAL A 145 -38.13 -4.90 -19.23
N ALA A 146 -38.78 -3.92 -19.87
CA ALA A 146 -38.82 -3.85 -21.34
C ALA A 146 -37.47 -3.53 -22.00
N VAL A 147 -36.53 -2.90 -21.30
CA VAL A 147 -35.17 -2.65 -21.82
C VAL A 147 -34.22 -3.82 -21.53
N GLY A 148 -34.43 -4.58 -20.45
CA GLY A 148 -33.66 -5.79 -20.15
C GLY A 148 -34.02 -6.97 -21.07
N VAL A 149 -35.27 -7.08 -21.50
CA VAL A 149 -35.71 -8.20 -22.36
C VAL A 149 -35.44 -7.94 -23.86
N ALA A 150 -35.40 -6.67 -24.30
CA ALA A 150 -35.14 -6.35 -25.71
C ALA A 150 -33.67 -6.56 -26.15
N PHE A 151 -32.68 -6.51 -25.25
CA PHE A 151 -31.28 -6.82 -25.56
C PHE A 151 -30.80 -8.20 -25.06
N GLY A 152 -31.47 -8.81 -24.08
CA GLY A 152 -31.15 -10.17 -23.63
C GLY A 152 -31.58 -11.26 -24.62
N VAL A 153 -32.62 -11.04 -25.42
CA VAL A 153 -33.22 -12.07 -26.29
C VAL A 153 -32.65 -12.09 -27.72
N VAL A 154 -31.95 -11.04 -28.16
CA VAL A 154 -31.30 -11.03 -29.50
C VAL A 154 -29.82 -11.39 -29.45
N GLY A 155 -29.13 -11.25 -28.31
CA GLY A 155 -27.72 -11.67 -28.14
C GLY A 155 -27.53 -13.09 -27.58
N GLY A 156 -28.40 -13.54 -26.66
CA GLY A 156 -28.24 -14.83 -25.96
C GLY A 156 -28.57 -16.07 -26.80
N VAL A 157 -29.36 -15.92 -27.87
CA VAL A 157 -29.81 -17.05 -28.71
C VAL A 157 -28.88 -17.29 -29.90
N ALA A 158 -28.03 -16.32 -30.28
CA ALA A 158 -27.09 -16.49 -31.41
C ALA A 158 -25.71 -17.04 -31.01
N VAL A 159 -25.28 -16.93 -29.74
CA VAL A 159 -23.93 -17.40 -29.31
C VAL A 159 -23.99 -18.64 -28.40
N GLY A 160 -25.12 -18.93 -27.75
CA GLY A 160 -25.30 -20.15 -26.95
C GLY A 160 -25.46 -21.44 -27.75
N VAL A 161 -25.78 -21.37 -29.05
CA VAL A 161 -25.99 -22.54 -29.91
C VAL A 161 -24.74 -22.89 -30.75
N ALA A 162 -23.76 -21.99 -30.87
CA ALA A 162 -22.56 -22.23 -31.69
C ALA A 162 -21.39 -22.89 -30.93
N PHE A 163 -21.28 -22.73 -29.60
CA PHE A 163 -20.15 -23.29 -28.81
C PHE A 163 -20.52 -24.41 -27.82
N GLY A 164 -21.82 -24.68 -27.60
CA GLY A 164 -22.26 -25.79 -26.74
C GLY A 164 -22.21 -27.18 -27.38
N VAL A 165 -21.92 -27.28 -28.69
CA VAL A 165 -22.01 -28.56 -29.43
C VAL A 165 -20.63 -29.11 -29.84
N VAL A 166 -19.51 -28.41 -29.59
CA VAL A 166 -18.18 -28.89 -30.01
C VAL A 166 -17.21 -29.16 -28.84
N GLY A 167 -17.45 -28.67 -27.62
CA GLY A 167 -16.51 -28.83 -26.50
C GLY A 167 -16.84 -29.91 -25.45
N GLY A 168 -18.07 -30.45 -25.42
CA GLY A 168 -18.56 -31.28 -24.31
C GLY A 168 -18.62 -32.80 -24.57
N VAL A 169 -17.98 -33.29 -25.63
CA VAL A 169 -18.03 -34.73 -26.01
C VAL A 169 -16.67 -35.42 -25.89
N ALA A 170 -15.58 -34.72 -25.58
CA ALA A 170 -14.25 -35.33 -25.64
C ALA A 170 -13.62 -35.75 -24.30
N VAL A 171 -14.04 -35.23 -23.14
CA VAL A 171 -13.37 -35.59 -21.86
C VAL A 171 -14.38 -35.58 -20.71
N GLY A 172 -14.82 -36.75 -20.29
CA GLY A 172 -15.77 -36.87 -19.17
C GLY A 172 -16.35 -38.26 -18.91
N VAL A 173 -15.95 -39.29 -19.66
CA VAL A 173 -16.22 -40.70 -19.31
C VAL A 173 -14.99 -41.55 -19.62
N ALA A 174 -13.95 -41.35 -18.83
CA ALA A 174 -12.90 -42.34 -18.60
C ALA A 174 -12.34 -42.09 -17.20
N GLY A 175 -12.69 -42.96 -16.25
CA GLY A 175 -12.15 -42.94 -14.89
C GLY A 175 -13.18 -42.54 -13.84
N GLY A 176 -13.98 -43.50 -13.40
CA GLY A 176 -14.91 -43.32 -12.28
C GLY A 176 -15.79 -44.53 -11.96
N VAL A 177 -15.39 -45.71 -12.40
CA VAL A 177 -15.91 -46.99 -11.88
C VAL A 177 -14.95 -47.43 -10.79
N ALA A 178 -15.34 -47.29 -9.53
CA ALA A 178 -14.82 -48.11 -8.44
C ALA A 178 -15.61 -47.85 -7.15
N VAL A 179 -16.38 -48.87 -6.77
CA VAL A 179 -16.78 -49.20 -5.39
C VAL A 179 -17.85 -48.29 -4.75
N GLY A 180 -19.10 -48.64 -5.04
CA GLY A 180 -20.27 -48.31 -4.23
C GLY A 180 -21.27 -49.47 -4.22
N VAL A 181 -20.79 -50.71 -4.02
CA VAL A 181 -21.64 -51.88 -3.77
C VAL A 181 -21.43 -52.35 -2.34
N ALA A 182 -22.45 -52.14 -1.50
CA ALA A 182 -22.91 -53.13 -0.52
C ALA A 182 -24.30 -52.74 0.04
N GLY A 183 -25.36 -53.28 -0.58
CA GLY A 183 -26.67 -53.58 0.01
C GLY A 183 -27.72 -52.46 0.01
N GLY A 184 -28.84 -52.53 -0.71
CA GLY A 184 -29.40 -53.53 -1.63
C GLY A 184 -30.45 -52.81 -2.51
N VAL A 185 -30.34 -52.87 -3.84
CA VAL A 185 -30.90 -53.88 -4.75
C VAL A 185 -32.43 -53.99 -4.70
N ALA A 186 -33.07 -53.32 -5.67
CA ALA A 186 -33.97 -53.88 -6.70
C ALA A 186 -34.87 -52.74 -7.21
N GLY A 187 -34.41 -51.79 -8.01
CA GLY A 187 -34.05 -51.86 -9.44
C GLY A 187 -34.36 -50.47 -9.99
N GLY A 188 -33.44 -49.73 -10.62
CA GLY A 188 -32.68 -50.15 -11.80
C GLY A 188 -33.48 -49.74 -13.03
N VAL A 189 -33.64 -48.44 -13.27
CA VAL A 189 -32.95 -47.70 -14.35
C VAL A 189 -33.34 -48.18 -15.75
N ALA A 190 -34.16 -47.36 -16.42
CA ALA A 190 -33.97 -47.03 -17.81
C ALA A 190 -34.55 -45.62 -18.06
N VAL A 191 -33.65 -44.66 -18.30
CA VAL A 191 -33.76 -43.65 -19.38
C VAL A 191 -35.08 -42.85 -19.37
N GLY A 192 -35.15 -41.63 -18.82
CA GLY A 192 -34.23 -40.53 -19.10
C GLY A 192 -34.45 -40.04 -20.52
N VAL A 193 -35.17 -38.92 -20.67
CA VAL A 193 -35.54 -38.29 -21.95
C VAL A 193 -36.71 -38.97 -22.65
N VAL A 194 -37.91 -38.64 -22.19
CA VAL A 194 -38.98 -38.03 -22.98
C VAL A 194 -40.09 -37.58 -22.00
N VAL A 195 -40.57 -36.36 -22.21
CA VAL A 195 -41.69 -35.68 -21.54
C VAL A 195 -41.46 -34.94 -20.21
N GLY A 196 -40.40 -34.12 -20.14
CA GLY A 196 -40.43 -32.81 -19.48
C GLY A 196 -41.39 -31.79 -20.15
N VAL A 197 -42.52 -32.29 -20.69
CA VAL A 197 -43.61 -31.57 -21.36
C VAL A 197 -44.98 -32.04 -20.83
N ALA A 198 -45.05 -32.90 -19.81
CA ALA A 198 -46.31 -33.57 -19.41
C ALA A 198 -46.87 -33.25 -18.01
N VAL A 199 -46.39 -32.23 -17.29
CA VAL A 199 -47.03 -31.85 -16.00
C VAL A 199 -47.43 -30.36 -15.90
N GLY A 200 -47.27 -29.58 -16.97
CA GLY A 200 -47.83 -28.22 -17.06
C GLY A 200 -49.24 -28.13 -17.67
N VAL A 201 -49.77 -29.23 -18.24
CA VAL A 201 -51.05 -29.25 -18.98
C VAL A 201 -52.14 -30.06 -18.25
N ALA A 202 -51.81 -30.73 -17.16
CA ALA A 202 -52.73 -31.66 -16.48
C ALA A 202 -53.60 -31.05 -15.35
N VAL A 203 -53.57 -29.73 -15.12
CA VAL A 203 -54.51 -29.07 -14.16
C VAL A 203 -55.33 -27.94 -14.81
N GLY A 204 -55.09 -27.59 -16.08
CA GLY A 204 -55.90 -26.61 -16.82
C GLY A 204 -57.12 -27.19 -17.55
N VAL A 205 -57.16 -28.51 -17.78
CA VAL A 205 -58.18 -29.14 -18.66
C VAL A 205 -59.24 -29.94 -17.87
N ALA A 206 -59.04 -30.18 -16.56
CA ALA A 206 -59.96 -30.98 -15.75
C ALA A 206 -61.15 -30.21 -15.14
N VAL A 207 -61.24 -28.88 -15.30
CA VAL A 207 -62.41 -28.09 -14.84
C VAL A 207 -63.17 -27.42 -16.00
N GLY A 208 -62.63 -27.45 -17.23
CA GLY A 208 -63.30 -26.93 -18.43
C GLY A 208 -64.25 -27.92 -19.12
N VAL A 209 -64.14 -29.22 -18.83
CA VAL A 209 -64.85 -30.27 -19.60
C VAL A 209 -65.92 -31.01 -18.78
N ALA A 210 -66.03 -30.77 -17.47
CA ALA A 210 -67.03 -31.43 -16.61
C ALA A 210 -68.40 -30.71 -16.54
N VAL A 211 -68.59 -29.54 -17.18
CA VAL A 211 -69.92 -28.87 -17.27
C VAL A 211 -70.40 -28.72 -18.72
N GLY A 212 -69.58 -29.08 -19.72
CA GLY A 212 -69.92 -28.93 -21.14
C GLY A 212 -70.61 -30.13 -21.81
N VAL A 213 -70.66 -31.31 -21.17
CA VAL A 213 -71.10 -32.56 -21.86
C VAL A 213 -72.19 -33.34 -21.11
N ALA A 214 -72.78 -32.80 -20.03
CA ALA A 214 -73.88 -33.48 -19.33
C ALA A 214 -75.30 -33.04 -19.73
N PHE A 215 -75.48 -32.03 -20.60
CA PHE A 215 -76.82 -31.60 -21.05
C PHE A 215 -76.92 -31.28 -22.56
N GLY A 216 -76.29 -32.13 -23.37
CA GLY A 216 -76.84 -32.51 -24.67
C GLY A 216 -76.59 -34.02 -24.78
N VAL A 217 -77.56 -34.91 -24.95
CA VAL A 217 -78.86 -34.77 -25.59
C VAL A 217 -79.73 -35.93 -25.12
N ALA A 218 -80.86 -35.62 -24.47
CA ALA A 218 -82.09 -36.43 -24.55
C ALA A 218 -83.29 -35.54 -24.19
N GLY A 219 -83.91 -34.94 -25.22
CA GLY A 219 -85.08 -34.05 -25.15
C GLY A 219 -84.68 -32.58 -25.31
N GLY A 220 -84.54 -31.98 -26.48
CA GLY A 220 -85.44 -32.09 -27.63
C GLY A 220 -86.30 -30.81 -27.72
N VAL A 221 -85.72 -29.76 -28.28
CA VAL A 221 -86.35 -28.71 -29.11
C VAL A 221 -87.75 -28.21 -28.67
N ALA A 222 -87.77 -27.16 -27.85
CA ALA A 222 -88.75 -26.06 -27.90
C ALA A 222 -88.38 -24.98 -26.86
N GLY A 223 -87.70 -23.90 -27.27
CA GLY A 223 -87.54 -22.71 -26.39
C GLY A 223 -86.33 -21.80 -26.61
N SER A 224 -85.37 -22.15 -27.46
CA SER A 224 -84.09 -21.42 -27.57
C SER A 224 -84.10 -20.18 -28.47
N VAL A 225 -85.23 -19.78 -29.07
CA VAL A 225 -85.28 -18.59 -29.94
C VAL A 225 -85.85 -17.35 -29.23
N ALA A 226 -86.51 -17.49 -28.08
CA ALA A 226 -87.10 -16.32 -27.39
C ALA A 226 -86.17 -15.68 -26.33
N VAL A 227 -85.18 -16.39 -25.79
CA VAL A 227 -84.37 -15.89 -24.66
C VAL A 227 -82.97 -15.43 -25.08
N GLY A 228 -82.43 -15.90 -26.20
CA GLY A 228 -81.08 -15.53 -26.67
C GLY A 228 -80.97 -14.11 -27.26
N VAL A 229 -82.03 -13.62 -27.91
CA VAL A 229 -82.00 -12.32 -28.60
C VAL A 229 -82.31 -11.15 -27.65
N ALA A 230 -83.18 -11.36 -26.65
CA ALA A 230 -83.54 -10.31 -25.69
C ALA A 230 -82.39 -9.98 -24.71
N PHE A 231 -81.61 -10.97 -24.28
CA PHE A 231 -80.49 -10.75 -23.35
C PHE A 231 -79.19 -10.28 -24.03
N GLY A 232 -78.94 -10.67 -25.28
CA GLY A 232 -77.72 -10.30 -26.01
C GLY A 232 -77.67 -8.84 -26.45
N VAL A 233 -78.81 -8.27 -26.87
CA VAL A 233 -78.87 -6.90 -27.41
C VAL A 233 -78.99 -5.86 -26.29
N ALA A 234 -79.72 -6.16 -25.21
CA ALA A 234 -79.93 -5.24 -24.09
C ALA A 234 -78.66 -4.98 -23.26
N PHE A 235 -77.82 -6.00 -23.02
CA PHE A 235 -76.58 -5.86 -22.25
C PHE A 235 -75.34 -5.55 -23.12
N GLY A 236 -75.31 -6.01 -24.37
CA GLY A 236 -74.15 -5.85 -25.25
C GLY A 236 -73.95 -4.43 -25.78
N VAL A 237 -75.03 -3.73 -26.13
CA VAL A 237 -74.95 -2.40 -26.78
C VAL A 237 -75.10 -1.25 -25.77
N ALA A 238 -75.96 -1.39 -24.76
CA ALA A 238 -76.12 -0.36 -23.72
C ALA A 238 -74.91 -0.29 -22.77
N GLY A 239 -74.32 -1.45 -22.40
CA GLY A 239 -73.18 -1.51 -21.49
C GLY A 239 -71.87 -1.05 -22.12
N SER A 240 -71.59 -1.45 -23.37
CA SER A 240 -70.32 -1.11 -24.04
C SER A 240 -70.24 0.34 -24.51
N VAL A 241 -71.35 0.93 -24.96
CA VAL A 241 -71.38 2.33 -25.42
C VAL A 241 -71.45 3.29 -24.23
N ALA A 242 -72.26 3.01 -23.20
CA ALA A 242 -72.34 3.89 -22.04
C ALA A 242 -71.04 3.87 -21.21
N VAL A 243 -70.45 2.69 -20.97
CA VAL A 243 -69.19 2.57 -20.23
C VAL A 243 -68.00 3.03 -21.10
N GLY A 244 -67.95 2.65 -22.38
CA GLY A 244 -66.85 3.01 -23.28
C GLY A 244 -66.77 4.49 -23.63
N VAL A 245 -67.92 5.16 -23.85
CA VAL A 245 -67.95 6.59 -24.18
C VAL A 245 -67.84 7.45 -22.91
N ALA A 246 -68.48 7.07 -21.79
CA ALA A 246 -68.33 7.82 -20.54
C ALA A 246 -66.90 7.71 -19.98
N PHE A 247 -66.29 6.52 -19.95
CA PHE A 247 -64.88 6.39 -19.54
C PHE A 247 -63.92 7.01 -20.57
N GLY A 248 -64.12 6.75 -21.87
CA GLY A 248 -63.22 7.23 -22.92
C GLY A 248 -63.21 8.75 -23.06
N VAL A 249 -64.36 9.40 -22.95
CA VAL A 249 -64.48 10.87 -23.07
C VAL A 249 -64.20 11.55 -21.74
N ALA A 250 -64.66 11.05 -20.59
CA ALA A 250 -64.39 11.69 -19.31
C ALA A 250 -62.90 11.57 -18.91
N PHE A 251 -62.27 10.39 -19.01
CA PHE A 251 -60.84 10.26 -18.72
C PHE A 251 -59.96 10.79 -19.86
N GLY A 252 -60.33 10.55 -21.12
CA GLY A 252 -59.54 10.99 -22.28
C GLY A 252 -59.54 12.52 -22.47
N VAL A 253 -60.69 13.17 -22.29
CA VAL A 253 -60.80 14.63 -22.45
C VAL A 253 -60.46 15.35 -21.14
N ALA A 254 -60.92 14.91 -19.96
CA ALA A 254 -60.53 15.59 -18.71
C ALA A 254 -59.05 15.32 -18.36
N GLY A 255 -58.55 14.09 -18.53
CA GLY A 255 -57.14 13.77 -18.32
C GLY A 255 -56.23 14.37 -19.40
N GLY A 256 -56.65 14.35 -20.67
CA GLY A 256 -55.91 14.94 -21.78
C GLY A 256 -55.88 16.47 -21.73
N VAL A 257 -56.99 17.14 -21.43
CA VAL A 257 -57.07 18.61 -21.35
C VAL A 257 -56.50 19.12 -20.03
N ALA A 258 -56.79 18.51 -18.87
CA ALA A 258 -56.18 18.92 -17.61
C ALA A 258 -54.68 18.64 -17.60
N GLY A 259 -54.24 17.49 -18.14
CA GLY A 259 -52.82 17.19 -18.32
C GLY A 259 -52.11 18.16 -19.28
N SER A 260 -52.74 18.51 -20.41
CA SER A 260 -52.16 19.45 -21.37
C SER A 260 -52.13 20.89 -20.85
N VAL A 261 -53.19 21.37 -20.19
CA VAL A 261 -53.24 22.71 -19.60
C VAL A 261 -52.29 22.83 -18.39
N ALA A 262 -52.23 21.80 -17.54
CA ALA A 262 -51.27 21.76 -16.43
C ALA A 262 -49.80 21.68 -16.89
N SER A 263 -49.53 21.04 -18.04
CA SER A 263 -48.17 20.92 -18.60
C SER A 263 -47.74 22.11 -19.45
N LEU A 264 -48.67 22.71 -20.22
CA LEU A 264 -48.37 23.80 -21.16
C LEU A 264 -48.47 25.18 -20.52
N ARG A 265 -49.23 25.34 -19.42
CA ARG A 265 -49.34 26.59 -18.65
C ARG A 265 -49.46 27.85 -19.52
N PRO A 266 -50.45 27.93 -20.44
CA PRO A 266 -50.60 29.08 -21.34
C PRO A 266 -50.73 30.42 -20.59
N GLU A 267 -51.23 30.41 -19.35
CA GLU A 267 -51.30 31.56 -18.46
C GLU A 267 -49.93 32.19 -18.17
N ASN A 268 -48.87 31.39 -18.05
CA ASN A 268 -47.52 31.89 -17.78
C ASN A 268 -46.89 32.60 -18.98
N TRP A 269 -47.27 32.18 -20.19
CA TRP A 269 -46.88 32.85 -21.44
C TRP A 269 -47.63 34.17 -21.63
N LEU A 270 -48.88 34.24 -21.14
CA LEU A 270 -49.73 35.42 -21.13
C LEU A 270 -49.28 36.46 -20.07
N ILE A 271 -48.88 36.01 -18.88
CA ILE A 271 -48.31 36.82 -17.79
C ILE A 271 -46.89 37.29 -18.12
N GLY A 272 -46.10 36.48 -18.84
CA GLY A 272 -44.76 36.83 -19.33
C GLY A 272 -44.73 37.75 -20.57
N SER A 273 -45.89 38.26 -21.02
CA SER A 273 -45.98 39.22 -22.12
C SER A 273 -45.49 40.62 -21.67
N PRO A 274 -44.98 41.46 -22.60
CA PRO A 274 -44.42 42.77 -22.26
C PRO A 274 -45.42 43.75 -21.59
N LEU A 275 -46.71 43.44 -21.57
CA LEU A 275 -47.76 44.29 -20.97
C LEU A 275 -47.79 44.27 -19.44
N ASN A 276 -47.10 43.33 -18.76
CA ASN A 276 -47.16 43.19 -17.30
C ASN A 276 -45.78 43.31 -16.60
N LEU A 277 -44.85 44.07 -17.20
CA LEU A 277 -43.45 44.18 -16.79
C LEU A 277 -43.20 44.98 -15.49
N ARG A 278 -44.20 45.70 -14.96
CA ARG A 278 -44.07 46.53 -13.75
C ARG A 278 -44.47 45.83 -12.44
N TYR A 279 -45.18 44.70 -12.49
CA TYR A 279 -45.67 44.02 -11.28
C TYR A 279 -44.66 43.03 -10.67
N LEU A 280 -43.61 42.64 -11.42
CA LEU A 280 -42.63 41.61 -11.04
C LEU A 280 -41.30 42.17 -10.51
N GLN A 281 -41.17 43.49 -10.34
CA GLN A 281 -39.97 44.12 -9.76
C GLN A 281 -39.86 43.94 -8.24
N ASN A 282 -40.97 43.60 -7.54
CA ASN A 282 -40.98 43.49 -6.08
C ASN A 282 -41.27 42.05 -5.60
N GLY A 283 -40.19 41.32 -5.29
CA GLY A 283 -40.14 40.48 -4.09
C GLY A 283 -40.71 39.05 -4.09
N SER A 284 -41.39 38.55 -5.12
CA SER A 284 -41.79 37.12 -5.17
C SER A 284 -41.56 36.49 -6.54
N TRP A 285 -40.39 35.89 -6.72
CA TRP A 285 -39.99 35.19 -7.94
C TRP A 285 -40.72 33.84 -8.04
N LEU A 286 -41.95 33.86 -8.52
CA LEU A 286 -42.69 32.65 -8.89
C LEU A 286 -42.24 32.21 -10.28
N PHE A 287 -41.04 31.64 -10.39
CA PHE A 287 -40.69 30.88 -11.59
C PHE A 287 -41.65 29.68 -11.70
N PRO A 288 -42.34 29.50 -12.85
CA PRO A 288 -43.15 28.32 -13.03
C PRO A 288 -42.25 27.10 -13.16
N ARG A 289 -42.37 26.18 -12.20
CA ARG A 289 -41.45 25.05 -11.99
C ARG A 289 -41.63 23.92 -13.01
N ILE A 290 -42.76 23.93 -13.75
CA ILE A 290 -43.11 22.96 -14.79
C ILE A 290 -43.60 23.70 -16.04
N THR A 291 -42.70 24.26 -16.84
CA THR A 291 -43.02 24.71 -18.20
C THR A 291 -42.08 24.05 -19.19
N LEU A 292 -42.62 23.21 -20.07
CA LEU A 292 -41.89 22.60 -21.20
C LEU A 292 -41.41 23.65 -22.21
N LEU A 293 -42.14 24.76 -22.32
CA LEU A 293 -41.77 25.87 -23.20
C LEU A 293 -40.71 26.75 -22.52
N PRO A 294 -39.68 27.19 -23.26
CA PRO A 294 -38.70 28.15 -22.76
C PRO A 294 -39.38 29.44 -22.33
N LEU A 295 -39.07 29.92 -21.13
CA LEU A 295 -39.60 31.19 -20.66
C LEU A 295 -39.08 32.34 -21.52
N PRO A 296 -39.96 33.23 -22.02
CA PRO A 296 -39.52 34.40 -22.79
C PRO A 296 -38.60 35.26 -21.93
N TYR A 297 -37.55 35.83 -22.53
CA TYR A 297 -36.51 36.65 -21.88
C TYR A 297 -35.57 35.96 -20.88
N LEU A 298 -35.84 34.73 -20.42
CA LEU A 298 -34.95 34.00 -19.50
C LEU A 298 -33.53 33.88 -20.05
N ARG A 299 -33.41 33.56 -21.35
CA ARG A 299 -32.12 33.47 -22.04
C ARG A 299 -31.31 34.77 -21.94
N PHE A 300 -31.93 35.92 -22.22
CA PHE A 300 -31.24 37.21 -22.18
C PHE A 300 -30.86 37.60 -20.74
N ARG A 301 -31.73 37.34 -19.76
CA ARG A 301 -31.40 37.58 -18.35
C ARG A 301 -30.25 36.72 -17.84
N LEU A 302 -30.27 35.42 -18.15
CA LEU A 302 -29.17 34.52 -17.77
C LEU A 302 -27.84 34.96 -18.39
N GLN A 303 -27.85 35.45 -19.63
CA GLN A 303 -26.65 35.99 -20.26
C GLN A 303 -26.11 37.21 -19.51
N ASN A 304 -26.99 38.15 -19.14
CA ASN A 304 -26.57 39.34 -18.39
C ASN A 304 -26.03 38.97 -17.00
N TRP A 305 -26.69 38.04 -16.29
CA TRP A 305 -26.23 37.58 -14.98
C TRP A 305 -24.87 36.90 -15.05
N LEU A 306 -24.70 35.93 -15.97
CA LEU A 306 -23.42 35.24 -16.20
C LEU A 306 -22.29 36.19 -16.64
N GLN A 307 -22.63 37.35 -17.21
CA GLN A 307 -21.64 38.39 -17.54
C GLN A 307 -21.29 39.28 -16.34
N GLN A 308 -22.24 39.53 -15.43
CA GLN A 308 -22.07 40.38 -14.25
C GLN A 308 -21.35 39.66 -13.10
N ASP A 309 -21.81 38.46 -12.73
CA ASP A 309 -21.29 37.66 -11.63
C ASP A 309 -21.37 36.17 -12.01
N TRP A 310 -20.22 35.57 -12.29
CA TRP A 310 -20.16 34.18 -12.78
C TRP A 310 -20.55 33.18 -11.69
N GLU A 311 -20.04 33.32 -10.47
CA GLU A 311 -20.23 32.36 -9.38
C GLU A 311 -21.68 32.32 -8.90
N MET A 312 -22.26 33.49 -8.59
CA MET A 312 -23.67 33.58 -8.18
C MET A 312 -24.61 33.13 -9.30
N SER A 313 -24.21 33.35 -10.56
CA SER A 313 -24.98 32.88 -11.71
C SER A 313 -24.90 31.37 -11.92
N LEU A 314 -23.77 30.72 -11.63
CA LEU A 314 -23.66 29.26 -11.65
C LEU A 314 -24.56 28.63 -10.59
N TYR A 315 -24.62 29.21 -9.39
CA TYR A 315 -25.58 28.80 -8.36
C TYR A 315 -27.03 28.88 -8.89
N ASN A 316 -27.39 30.02 -9.51
CA ASN A 316 -28.71 30.21 -10.10
C ASN A 316 -28.99 29.25 -11.28
N VAL A 317 -27.98 28.95 -12.10
CA VAL A 317 -28.06 27.96 -13.18
C VAL A 317 -28.34 26.58 -12.61
N ASN A 318 -27.60 26.15 -11.58
CA ASN A 318 -27.82 24.87 -10.91
C ASN A 318 -29.23 24.81 -10.29
N GLN A 319 -29.72 25.89 -9.69
CA GLN A 319 -31.09 25.97 -9.15
C GLN A 319 -32.15 25.85 -10.25
N LEU A 320 -31.93 26.48 -11.41
CA LEU A 320 -32.84 26.37 -12.55
C LEU A 320 -32.83 24.95 -13.14
N LEU A 321 -31.67 24.32 -13.25
CA LEU A 321 -31.57 22.94 -13.73
C LEU A 321 -32.19 21.94 -12.73
N ALA A 322 -32.02 22.18 -11.43
CA ALA A 322 -32.56 21.33 -10.38
C ALA A 322 -34.08 21.39 -10.24
N TYR A 323 -34.67 22.57 -10.39
CA TYR A 323 -36.06 22.81 -10.00
C TYR A 323 -36.95 23.33 -11.13
N THR A 324 -36.43 23.43 -12.36
CA THR A 324 -37.21 23.83 -13.54
C THR A 324 -36.84 23.01 -14.78
N MET A 325 -37.71 23.04 -15.80
CA MET A 325 -37.51 22.33 -17.07
C MET A 325 -36.70 23.16 -18.10
N GLN A 326 -35.95 24.17 -17.67
CA GLN A 326 -35.38 25.22 -18.53
C GLN A 326 -33.96 24.93 -19.01
N PHE A 327 -33.64 23.66 -19.33
CA PHE A 327 -32.31 23.23 -19.78
C PHE A 327 -31.84 23.96 -21.06
N ILE A 328 -32.70 24.05 -22.08
CA ILE A 328 -32.36 24.66 -23.38
C ILE A 328 -31.90 26.13 -23.25
N PRO A 329 -32.66 27.04 -22.60
CA PRO A 329 -32.22 28.42 -22.45
C PRO A 329 -30.98 28.55 -21.56
N VAL A 330 -30.79 27.68 -20.57
CA VAL A 330 -29.57 27.64 -19.74
C VAL A 330 -28.33 27.33 -20.60
N VAL A 331 -28.34 26.22 -21.34
CA VAL A 331 -27.22 25.82 -22.20
C VAL A 331 -26.92 26.89 -23.26
N GLN A 332 -27.96 27.43 -23.90
CA GLN A 332 -27.78 28.49 -24.90
C GLN A 332 -27.18 29.77 -24.33
N SER A 333 -27.42 30.08 -23.06
CA SER A 333 -26.86 31.23 -22.37
C SER A 333 -25.42 30.99 -21.96
N VAL A 334 -25.12 29.86 -21.29
CA VAL A 334 -23.76 29.46 -20.92
C VAL A 334 -22.86 29.41 -22.14
N ASN A 335 -23.28 28.74 -23.22
CA ASN A 335 -22.50 28.63 -24.45
C ASN A 335 -22.25 29.99 -25.10
N LYS A 336 -23.22 30.91 -25.07
CA LYS A 336 -23.04 32.23 -25.66
C LYS A 336 -22.05 33.06 -24.84
N VAL A 337 -22.15 33.03 -23.52
CA VAL A 337 -21.24 33.78 -22.62
C VAL A 337 -19.81 33.23 -22.70
N LEU A 338 -19.63 31.91 -22.67
CA LEU A 338 -18.32 31.27 -22.80
C LEU A 338 -17.65 31.61 -24.14
N ASN A 339 -18.39 31.63 -25.25
CA ASN A 339 -17.84 32.02 -26.56
C ASN A 339 -17.49 33.51 -26.67
N SER A 340 -18.04 34.37 -25.80
CA SER A 340 -17.70 35.79 -25.71
C SER A 340 -16.72 36.12 -24.59
N THR A 341 -16.27 35.12 -23.82
CA THR A 341 -15.37 35.32 -22.68
C THR A 341 -13.93 35.53 -23.17
N PRO A 342 -13.19 36.50 -22.62
CA PRO A 342 -11.75 36.66 -22.86
C PRO A 342 -10.93 35.39 -22.55
N SER A 343 -9.89 35.14 -23.33
CA SER A 343 -9.12 33.88 -23.28
C SER A 343 -8.40 33.64 -21.95
N ASP A 344 -8.08 34.69 -21.20
CA ASP A 344 -7.44 34.67 -19.86
C ASP A 344 -8.40 34.18 -18.76
N GLN A 345 -9.71 34.43 -18.88
CA GLN A 345 -10.72 34.00 -17.90
C GLN A 345 -11.42 32.69 -18.30
N LEU A 346 -11.23 32.23 -19.53
CA LEU A 346 -12.01 31.16 -20.11
C LEU A 346 -11.88 29.84 -19.35
N ILE A 347 -10.65 29.38 -19.11
CA ILE A 347 -10.40 28.10 -18.44
C ILE A 347 -10.89 28.15 -16.99
N TRP A 348 -10.68 29.27 -16.29
CA TRP A 348 -11.18 29.47 -14.93
C TRP A 348 -12.72 29.34 -14.87
N ARG A 349 -13.45 29.97 -15.80
CA ARG A 349 -14.91 29.90 -15.86
C ARG A 349 -15.43 28.50 -16.17
N VAL A 350 -14.80 27.80 -17.10
CA VAL A 350 -15.17 26.42 -17.45
C VAL A 350 -14.83 25.46 -16.32
N SER A 351 -13.71 25.68 -15.62
CA SER A 351 -13.31 24.89 -14.44
C SER A 351 -14.31 25.03 -13.29
N HIS A 352 -14.82 26.24 -13.02
CA HIS A 352 -15.89 26.48 -12.03
C HIS A 352 -17.22 25.89 -12.46
N LEU A 353 -17.54 25.93 -13.77
CA LEU A 353 -18.72 25.25 -14.31
C LEU A 353 -18.66 23.73 -14.09
N ALA A 354 -17.46 23.15 -14.12
CA ALA A 354 -17.20 21.72 -13.94
C ALA A 354 -16.81 21.33 -12.49
N GLU A 355 -16.97 22.23 -11.52
CA GLU A 355 -16.60 21.95 -10.13
C GLU A 355 -17.67 21.13 -9.40
N ALA A 356 -18.94 21.53 -9.55
CA ALA A 356 -20.11 20.83 -9.03
C ALA A 356 -21.38 21.21 -9.83
N PRO A 357 -21.46 20.84 -11.12
CA PRO A 357 -22.67 21.07 -11.91
C PRO A 357 -23.82 20.20 -11.39
N PHE A 358 -25.04 20.76 -11.30
CA PHE A 358 -26.22 19.95 -10.98
C PHE A 358 -26.45 18.83 -12.01
N ASP A 359 -26.14 19.12 -13.28
CA ASP A 359 -26.24 18.18 -14.38
C ASP A 359 -25.00 18.32 -15.29
N TRP A 360 -24.19 17.26 -15.33
CA TRP A 360 -22.97 17.20 -16.14
C TRP A 360 -23.28 17.35 -17.65
N ASP A 361 -24.51 17.03 -18.09
CA ASP A 361 -24.95 17.28 -19.47
C ASP A 361 -24.87 18.75 -19.88
N LEU A 362 -24.85 19.70 -18.93
CA LEU A 362 -24.55 21.10 -19.20
C LEU A 362 -23.13 21.29 -19.75
N VAL A 363 -22.13 20.66 -19.12
CA VAL A 363 -20.72 20.69 -19.54
C VAL A 363 -20.56 19.93 -20.85
N GLY A 364 -21.20 18.76 -20.98
CA GLY A 364 -21.23 17.97 -22.21
C GLY A 364 -21.85 18.75 -23.38
N CYS A 365 -23.00 19.42 -23.19
CA CYS A 365 -23.62 20.27 -24.20
C CYS A 365 -22.89 21.60 -24.44
N ALA A 366 -22.01 22.02 -23.54
CA ALA A 366 -21.09 23.12 -23.80
C ALA A 366 -19.98 22.72 -24.78
N SER A 367 -19.62 21.43 -24.83
CA SER A 367 -18.65 20.87 -25.78
C SER A 367 -19.27 20.42 -27.14
N ALA A 368 -20.58 20.17 -27.19
CA ALA A 368 -21.28 19.57 -28.34
C ALA A 368 -22.47 20.40 -28.87
N SER A 369 -23.00 20.05 -30.04
CA SER A 369 -24.15 20.77 -30.64
C SER A 369 -25.48 20.26 -30.10
N LEU A 370 -26.29 21.17 -29.55
CA LEU A 370 -27.65 20.94 -29.01
C LEU A 370 -28.58 20.17 -29.98
N LYS A 371 -28.39 20.33 -31.31
CA LYS A 371 -29.25 19.73 -32.35
C LYS A 371 -29.13 18.21 -32.43
N LYS A 372 -27.96 17.63 -32.14
CA LYS A 372 -27.74 16.17 -32.17
C LYS A 372 -28.24 15.48 -30.90
N HIS A 373 -28.19 16.18 -29.76
CA HIS A 373 -28.65 15.69 -28.48
C HIS A 373 -30.18 15.41 -28.48
N PHE A 374 -30.97 16.24 -29.18
CA PHE A 374 -32.43 16.10 -29.27
C PHE A 374 -32.95 15.10 -30.33
N GLN A 375 -32.16 14.71 -31.34
CA GLN A 375 -32.62 13.80 -32.39
C GLN A 375 -32.91 12.37 -31.89
N SER A 376 -32.44 11.99 -30.71
CA SER A 376 -32.66 10.65 -30.12
C SER A 376 -33.91 10.54 -29.24
N HIS A 377 -34.49 11.65 -28.77
CA HIS A 377 -35.45 11.62 -27.64
C HIS A 377 -36.89 12.03 -27.98
N PHE A 378 -37.18 12.61 -29.15
CA PHE A 378 -38.52 13.13 -29.48
C PHE A 378 -39.51 12.06 -30.03
N ILE A 379 -39.10 10.79 -30.16
CA ILE A 379 -39.95 9.73 -30.80
C ILE A 379 -40.80 8.93 -29.78
N GLY A 380 -40.73 9.22 -28.48
CA GLY A 380 -41.59 8.56 -27.48
C GLY A 380 -42.36 9.56 -26.64
N LEU A 381 -43.64 9.29 -26.36
CA LEU A 381 -44.44 9.89 -25.29
C LEU A 381 -43.87 9.54 -23.89
N SER A 382 -42.58 9.75 -23.68
CA SER A 382 -41.83 9.39 -22.47
C SER A 382 -41.89 10.52 -21.43
N PHE A 383 -43.09 11.07 -21.20
CA PHE A 383 -43.36 12.17 -20.26
C PHE A 383 -42.92 11.84 -18.82
N PHE A 384 -42.89 10.55 -18.46
CA PHE A 384 -42.51 10.07 -17.12
C PHE A 384 -40.99 9.88 -16.94
N ARG A 385 -40.20 9.73 -18.01
CA ARG A 385 -38.75 9.48 -17.90
C ARG A 385 -37.96 10.75 -17.55
N TYR A 386 -38.52 11.92 -17.85
CA TYR A 386 -37.94 13.23 -17.54
C TYR A 386 -37.73 13.45 -16.03
N TRP A 387 -38.52 12.79 -15.18
CA TRP A 387 -38.58 13.10 -13.74
C TRP A 387 -37.59 12.33 -12.86
N ASN A 388 -37.00 11.24 -13.37
CA ASN A 388 -36.32 10.27 -12.53
C ASN A 388 -34.79 10.17 -12.74
N GLU A 389 -34.20 10.67 -13.83
CA GLU A 389 -32.75 10.50 -14.08
C GLU A 389 -32.10 11.83 -14.53
N PRO A 390 -30.85 12.15 -14.10
CA PRO A 390 -30.02 13.07 -14.87
C PRO A 390 -29.91 12.54 -16.31
N PHE A 391 -29.97 13.43 -17.29
CA PHE A 391 -29.97 13.03 -18.69
C PHE A 391 -28.61 12.38 -19.02
N SER A 392 -28.62 11.22 -19.67
CA SER A 392 -27.36 10.54 -20.04
C SER A 392 -27.51 9.72 -21.33
N PRO A 393 -27.73 10.36 -22.50
CA PRO A 393 -27.41 9.71 -23.77
C PRO A 393 -25.91 9.89 -24.08
N PRO A 394 -25.24 8.90 -24.73
CA PRO A 394 -23.81 9.00 -25.00
C PRO A 394 -23.56 10.09 -26.07
N LEU A 395 -23.05 11.25 -25.64
CA LEU A 395 -22.56 12.31 -26.51
C LEU A 395 -21.24 11.89 -27.19
N ARG A 396 -21.30 10.93 -28.12
CA ARG A 396 -20.10 10.29 -28.72
C ARG A 396 -19.17 11.20 -29.56
N LYS A 397 -19.47 12.49 -29.74
CA LYS A 397 -18.64 13.40 -30.56
C LYS A 397 -18.67 14.83 -29.99
N THR A 398 -17.77 15.10 -29.04
CA THR A 398 -17.40 16.45 -28.62
C THR A 398 -16.75 17.19 -29.80
N ARG A 399 -16.88 18.53 -29.86
CA ARG A 399 -16.25 19.34 -30.92
C ARG A 399 -15.18 20.22 -30.28
N LEU A 400 -13.98 20.22 -30.86
CA LEU A 400 -12.85 21.02 -30.39
C LEU A 400 -12.64 22.30 -31.22
N ASP A 401 -13.70 22.79 -31.88
CA ASP A 401 -13.61 23.87 -32.88
C ASP A 401 -13.48 25.27 -32.28
N THR A 402 -13.83 25.45 -31.00
CA THR A 402 -13.56 26.69 -30.27
C THR A 402 -12.85 26.40 -28.93
N PRO A 403 -12.01 27.31 -28.42
CA PRO A 403 -11.33 27.11 -27.14
C PRO A 403 -12.30 26.83 -25.98
N ALA A 404 -13.47 27.47 -25.98
CA ALA A 404 -14.51 27.24 -24.97
C ALA A 404 -15.05 25.81 -25.00
N ARG A 405 -15.29 25.27 -26.20
CA ARG A 405 -15.77 23.90 -26.37
C ARG A 405 -14.69 22.88 -26.07
N ALA A 406 -13.44 23.17 -26.42
CA ALA A 406 -12.29 22.32 -26.11
C ALA A 406 -12.04 22.23 -24.60
N ALA A 407 -12.07 23.35 -23.88
CA ALA A 407 -11.98 23.34 -22.42
C ALA A 407 -13.14 22.55 -21.78
N ALA A 408 -14.39 22.75 -22.24
CA ALA A 408 -15.54 22.01 -21.73
C ALA A 408 -15.48 20.51 -22.06
N ALA A 409 -14.99 20.16 -23.25
CA ALA A 409 -14.75 18.77 -23.65
C ALA A 409 -13.72 18.11 -22.72
N GLY A 410 -12.63 18.81 -22.39
CA GLY A 410 -11.60 18.29 -21.49
C GLY A 410 -12.16 17.88 -20.13
N PHE A 411 -12.89 18.76 -19.46
CA PHE A 411 -13.52 18.43 -18.17
C PHE A 411 -14.61 17.36 -18.27
N TRP A 412 -15.39 17.36 -19.35
CA TRP A 412 -16.37 16.30 -19.61
C TRP A 412 -15.72 14.93 -19.76
N HIS A 413 -14.63 14.83 -20.54
CA HIS A 413 -13.90 13.57 -20.71
C HIS A 413 -13.20 13.10 -19.43
N LEU A 414 -12.73 14.01 -18.57
CA LEU A 414 -12.25 13.64 -17.23
C LEU A 414 -13.37 12.98 -16.41
N HIS A 415 -14.57 13.57 -16.41
CA HIS A 415 -15.74 13.04 -15.69
C HIS A 415 -16.16 11.66 -16.23
N GLU A 416 -16.16 11.49 -17.56
CA GLU A 416 -16.45 10.22 -18.23
C GLU A 416 -15.32 9.18 -18.13
N LYS A 417 -14.26 9.46 -17.36
CA LYS A 417 -13.09 8.57 -17.16
C LYS A 417 -12.32 8.26 -18.45
N GLU A 418 -12.29 9.22 -19.39
CA GLU A 418 -11.58 9.14 -20.67
C GLU A 418 -10.39 10.13 -20.72
N PRO A 419 -9.32 9.92 -19.94
CA PRO A 419 -8.25 10.92 -19.78
C PRO A 419 -7.45 11.20 -21.07
N ALA A 420 -7.35 10.23 -21.98
CA ALA A 420 -6.71 10.42 -23.28
C ALA A 420 -7.46 11.44 -24.16
N GLN A 421 -8.81 11.35 -24.20
CA GLN A 421 -9.64 12.33 -24.92
C GLN A 421 -9.61 13.69 -24.23
N ALA A 422 -9.52 13.71 -22.89
CA ALA A 422 -9.32 14.95 -22.15
C ALA A 422 -7.99 15.64 -22.50
N THR A 423 -6.92 14.86 -22.67
CA THR A 423 -5.60 15.37 -23.07
C THR A 423 -5.65 15.99 -24.47
N GLU A 424 -6.30 15.33 -25.43
CA GLU A 424 -6.50 15.88 -26.77
C GLU A 424 -7.29 17.20 -26.74
N ALA A 425 -8.31 17.28 -25.89
CA ALA A 425 -9.12 18.47 -25.73
C ALA A 425 -8.34 19.63 -25.06
N PHE A 426 -7.58 19.35 -24.00
CA PHE A 426 -6.77 20.36 -23.32
C PHE A 426 -5.56 20.82 -24.15
N ALA A 427 -5.04 19.99 -25.06
CA ALA A 427 -3.98 20.39 -25.99
C ALA A 427 -4.36 21.62 -26.82
N VAL A 428 -5.64 21.75 -27.19
CA VAL A 428 -6.16 22.89 -27.98
C VAL A 428 -6.15 24.20 -27.19
N VAL A 429 -6.26 24.13 -25.86
CA VAL A 429 -6.28 25.30 -24.96
C VAL A 429 -4.98 25.48 -24.18
N CYS A 430 -3.95 24.69 -24.47
CA CYS A 430 -2.67 24.68 -23.74
C CYS A 430 -1.97 26.04 -23.74
N SER A 431 -2.18 26.87 -24.76
CA SER A 431 -1.61 28.23 -24.88
C SER A 431 -2.34 29.29 -24.04
N LEU A 432 -3.47 28.95 -23.40
CA LEU A 432 -4.25 29.86 -22.56
C LEU A 432 -3.79 29.80 -21.10
N LEU A 433 -4.21 30.78 -20.29
CA LEU A 433 -3.94 30.82 -18.85
C LEU A 433 -4.54 29.56 -18.17
N TYR A 434 -3.73 28.81 -17.42
CA TYR A 434 -4.02 27.49 -16.84
C TYR A 434 -4.16 26.33 -17.85
N GLY A 435 -3.92 26.55 -19.14
CA GLY A 435 -4.00 25.53 -20.18
C GLY A 435 -2.92 24.46 -20.05
N GLU A 436 -1.67 24.88 -19.85
CA GLU A 436 -0.53 23.98 -19.61
C GLU A 436 -0.74 23.10 -18.38
N GLU A 437 -1.33 23.66 -17.32
CA GLU A 437 -1.66 22.92 -16.10
C GLU A 437 -2.63 21.78 -16.38
N LEU A 438 -3.79 22.08 -17.00
CA LEU A 438 -4.81 21.07 -17.28
C LEU A 438 -4.35 20.03 -18.30
N PHE A 439 -3.55 20.43 -19.28
CA PHE A 439 -2.93 19.51 -20.23
C PHE A 439 -1.99 18.54 -19.52
N THR A 440 -1.09 19.05 -18.68
CA THR A 440 -0.14 18.22 -17.91
C THR A 440 -0.87 17.29 -16.94
N LEU A 441 -1.91 17.80 -16.27
CA LEU A 441 -2.75 17.02 -15.37
C LEU A 441 -3.43 15.85 -16.12
N ALA A 442 -4.06 16.12 -17.27
CA ALA A 442 -4.70 15.07 -18.07
C ALA A 442 -3.69 14.05 -18.62
N GLN A 443 -2.47 14.47 -18.99
CA GLN A 443 -1.39 13.56 -19.39
C GLN A 443 -0.97 12.64 -18.24
N ILE A 444 -0.79 13.18 -17.03
CA ILE A 444 -0.45 12.38 -15.85
C ILE A 444 -1.56 11.38 -15.54
N LEU A 445 -2.83 11.81 -15.55
CA LEU A 445 -3.96 10.91 -15.31
C LEU A 445 -4.07 9.83 -16.40
N THR A 446 -3.72 10.15 -17.65
CA THR A 446 -3.66 9.15 -18.73
C THR A 446 -2.61 8.09 -18.43
N THR A 447 -1.37 8.51 -18.12
CA THR A 447 -0.28 7.57 -17.84
C THR A 447 -0.53 6.73 -16.57
N PHE A 448 -1.11 7.33 -15.53
CA PHE A 448 -1.49 6.61 -14.31
C PHE A 448 -2.61 5.60 -14.54
N ASN A 449 -3.60 5.93 -15.38
CA ASN A 449 -4.71 5.04 -15.71
C ASN A 449 -4.29 3.84 -16.59
N GLU A 450 -3.25 4.00 -17.41
CA GLU A 450 -2.70 2.92 -18.24
C GLU A 450 -1.88 1.91 -17.43
N ALA A 451 -1.17 2.37 -16.39
CA ALA A 451 -0.37 1.51 -15.52
C ALA A 451 -1.24 0.75 -14.52
N LYS A 452 -1.40 -0.56 -14.71
CA LYS A 452 -2.22 -1.43 -13.84
C LYS A 452 -1.39 -2.43 -13.04
N GLU A 453 -0.23 -2.81 -13.57
CA GLU A 453 0.66 -3.80 -12.95
C GLU A 453 1.80 -3.11 -12.19
N PRO A 454 2.32 -3.71 -11.10
CA PRO A 454 3.37 -3.09 -10.29
C PRO A 454 4.65 -2.79 -11.08
N ALA A 455 4.96 -3.61 -12.10
CA ALA A 455 6.07 -3.38 -13.02
C ALA A 455 5.87 -2.12 -13.87
N THR A 456 4.67 -1.97 -14.44
CA THR A 456 4.33 -0.78 -15.23
C THR A 456 4.31 0.47 -14.37
N ILE A 457 3.80 0.39 -13.14
CA ILE A 457 3.77 1.50 -12.18
C ILE A 457 5.19 1.96 -11.85
N ALA A 458 6.12 1.03 -11.55
CA ALA A 458 7.51 1.36 -11.24
C ALA A 458 8.25 2.08 -12.38
N THR A 459 7.89 1.79 -13.63
CA THR A 459 8.54 2.39 -14.81
C THR A 459 8.00 3.76 -15.20
N LEU A 460 6.93 4.24 -14.58
CA LEU A 460 6.33 5.53 -14.92
C LEU A 460 7.31 6.67 -14.65
N GLU A 461 7.58 7.53 -15.64
CA GLU A 461 8.29 8.80 -15.44
C GLU A 461 7.32 9.96 -15.69
N PRO A 462 6.56 10.40 -14.67
CA PRO A 462 5.54 11.42 -14.88
C PRO A 462 6.18 12.80 -15.19
N PRO A 463 5.58 13.59 -16.10
CA PRO A 463 6.10 14.90 -16.50
C PRO A 463 6.24 15.88 -15.32
N ILE A 464 7.08 16.91 -15.46
CA ILE A 464 7.38 17.89 -14.40
C ILE A 464 6.13 18.72 -14.09
N SER A 465 5.87 19.00 -12.82
CA SER A 465 4.73 19.83 -12.41
C SER A 465 4.89 21.28 -12.91
N PRO A 466 3.82 21.93 -13.37
CA PRO A 466 3.85 23.31 -13.84
C PRO A 466 4.10 24.31 -12.70
N ASN A 467 4.56 25.52 -13.05
CA ASN A 467 4.85 26.59 -12.08
C ASN A 467 3.56 27.19 -11.49
N GLU A 468 3.61 27.60 -10.21
CA GLU A 468 2.49 28.29 -9.53
C GLU A 468 2.15 29.66 -10.17
N PRO A 469 0.89 30.12 -10.12
CA PRO A 469 -0.26 29.58 -9.35
C PRO A 469 -1.06 28.50 -10.08
N LEU A 470 -1.49 27.48 -9.33
CA LEU A 470 -2.28 26.35 -9.83
C LEU A 470 -3.78 26.60 -9.67
N LEU A 471 -4.57 26.26 -10.69
CA LEU A 471 -6.03 26.29 -10.70
C LEU A 471 -6.64 25.18 -9.83
N ARG A 472 -6.00 24.00 -9.77
CA ARG A 472 -6.50 22.79 -9.08
C ARG A 472 -5.54 22.29 -7.98
N PRO A 473 -5.26 23.06 -6.91
CA PRO A 473 -4.22 22.74 -5.93
C PRO A 473 -4.46 21.42 -5.17
N ILE A 474 -5.72 21.10 -4.86
CA ILE A 474 -6.09 19.86 -4.14
C ILE A 474 -5.77 18.62 -5.00
N THR A 475 -6.04 18.71 -6.30
CA THR A 475 -5.75 17.64 -7.26
C THR A 475 -4.25 17.43 -7.40
N TRP A 476 -3.46 18.50 -7.49
CA TRP A 476 -2.01 18.41 -7.54
C TRP A 476 -1.39 17.79 -6.29
N ASN A 477 -1.92 18.08 -5.09
CA ASN A 477 -1.50 17.39 -3.87
C ASN A 477 -1.75 15.88 -3.94
N THR A 478 -2.89 15.48 -4.52
CA THR A 478 -3.23 14.07 -4.71
C THR A 478 -2.33 13.40 -5.76
N ILE A 479 -2.03 14.10 -6.86
CA ILE A 479 -1.05 13.65 -7.86
C ILE A 479 0.34 13.45 -7.22
N ASN A 480 0.77 14.36 -6.35
CA ASN A 480 2.05 14.22 -5.63
C ASN A 480 2.05 13.03 -4.66
N ALA A 481 0.92 12.72 -4.02
CA ALA A 481 0.77 11.50 -3.23
C ALA A 481 0.88 10.24 -4.11
N LEU A 482 0.23 10.22 -5.28
CA LEU A 482 0.36 9.12 -6.25
C LEU A 482 1.80 8.99 -6.80
N ARG A 483 2.54 10.09 -6.98
CA ARG A 483 3.98 10.02 -7.33
C ARG A 483 4.82 9.35 -6.25
N ARG A 484 4.56 9.65 -4.97
CA ARG A 484 5.22 8.97 -3.84
C ARG A 484 4.91 7.47 -3.82
N VAL A 485 3.67 7.08 -4.16
CA VAL A 485 3.31 5.67 -4.36
C VAL A 485 4.15 5.03 -5.48
N VAL A 486 4.33 5.69 -6.62
CA VAL A 486 5.20 5.20 -7.71
C VAL A 486 6.64 4.97 -7.23
N GLU A 487 7.20 5.89 -6.45
CA GLU A 487 8.55 5.76 -5.87
C GLU A 487 8.65 4.57 -4.92
N ASP A 488 7.67 4.38 -4.02
CA ASP A 488 7.62 3.23 -3.13
C ASP A 488 7.51 1.91 -3.92
N VAL A 489 6.68 1.85 -4.96
CA VAL A 489 6.56 0.67 -5.82
C VAL A 489 7.87 0.34 -6.55
N ARG A 490 8.65 1.35 -6.97
CA ARG A 490 10.01 1.12 -7.50
C ARG A 490 10.92 0.46 -6.48
N VAL A 491 10.85 0.86 -5.21
CA VAL A 491 11.62 0.24 -4.12
C VAL A 491 11.19 -1.21 -3.92
N VAL A 492 9.88 -1.50 -3.94
CA VAL A 492 9.33 -2.87 -3.85
C VAL A 492 9.87 -3.79 -4.96
N GLN A 493 10.09 -3.25 -6.16
CA GLN A 493 10.58 -4.03 -7.30
C GLN A 493 12.10 -4.20 -7.35
N ARG A 494 12.86 -3.18 -6.94
CA ARG A 494 14.32 -3.18 -7.07
C ARG A 494 15.04 -3.75 -5.86
N SER A 495 14.42 -3.71 -4.68
CA SER A 495 15.06 -4.19 -3.45
C SER A 495 15.08 -5.71 -3.41
N VAL A 496 16.22 -6.27 -2.98
CA VAL A 496 16.38 -7.71 -2.73
C VAL A 496 15.91 -8.07 -1.31
N SER A 497 15.88 -7.10 -0.38
CA SER A 497 15.45 -7.31 1.00
C SER A 497 13.92 -7.41 1.11
N ARG A 498 13.43 -8.53 1.66
CA ARG A 498 12.00 -8.77 1.90
C ARG A 498 11.38 -7.75 2.85
N SER A 499 12.12 -7.30 3.86
CA SER A 499 11.65 -6.30 4.83
C SER A 499 11.49 -4.93 4.17
N THR A 500 12.49 -4.48 3.41
CA THR A 500 12.43 -3.21 2.66
C THR A 500 11.28 -3.22 1.64
N ARG A 501 11.04 -4.36 0.98
CA ARG A 501 9.89 -4.54 0.09
C ARG A 501 8.56 -4.45 0.86
N SER A 502 8.46 -5.07 2.03
CA SER A 502 7.27 -5.00 2.89
C SER A 502 6.99 -3.57 3.39
N PHE A 503 8.01 -2.82 3.83
CA PHE A 503 7.84 -1.44 4.29
C PHE A 503 7.40 -0.50 3.16
N ALA A 504 8.08 -0.53 2.02
CA ALA A 504 7.70 0.30 0.88
C ALA A 504 6.26 -0.04 0.41
N LEU A 505 5.89 -1.32 0.44
CA LEU A 505 4.53 -1.77 0.12
C LEU A 505 3.49 -1.21 1.11
N ASN A 506 3.76 -1.25 2.41
CA ASN A 506 2.85 -0.70 3.43
C ASN A 506 2.69 0.82 3.32
N ARG A 507 3.77 1.56 3.02
CA ARG A 507 3.70 3.02 2.78
C ARG A 507 2.85 3.33 1.55
N ALA A 508 3.08 2.63 0.44
CA ALA A 508 2.29 2.76 -0.79
C ALA A 508 0.79 2.49 -0.53
N LEU A 509 0.47 1.41 0.16
CA LEU A 509 -0.92 1.07 0.51
C LEU A 509 -1.55 2.08 1.48
N GLY A 510 -0.76 2.63 2.42
CA GLY A 510 -1.19 3.67 3.36
C GLY A 510 -1.52 5.00 2.67
N GLU A 511 -0.68 5.44 1.74
CA GLU A 511 -0.92 6.64 0.92
C GLU A 511 -2.18 6.46 0.05
N LEU A 512 -2.31 5.32 -0.65
CA LEU A 512 -3.52 5.00 -1.45
C LEU A 512 -4.78 5.01 -0.59
N LYS A 513 -4.74 4.42 0.61
CA LYS A 513 -5.86 4.44 1.56
C LYS A 513 -6.20 5.87 2.01
N THR A 514 -5.19 6.71 2.23
CA THR A 514 -5.38 8.11 2.61
C THR A 514 -6.08 8.91 1.52
N ILE A 515 -5.68 8.70 0.25
CA ILE A 515 -6.34 9.28 -0.93
C ILE A 515 -7.81 8.85 -0.99
N LEU A 516 -8.08 7.54 -0.88
CA LEU A 516 -9.44 7.00 -0.95
C LEU A 516 -10.35 7.51 0.17
N ASN A 517 -9.81 7.72 1.38
CA ASN A 517 -10.57 8.27 2.51
C ASN A 517 -10.94 9.75 2.32
N HIS A 518 -10.15 10.51 1.56
CA HIS A 518 -10.36 11.95 1.34
C HIS A 518 -10.83 12.27 -0.09
N ILE A 519 -11.31 11.26 -0.83
CA ILE A 519 -11.69 11.39 -2.24
C ILE A 519 -12.79 12.46 -2.46
N GLU A 520 -13.68 12.65 -1.48
CA GLU A 520 -14.76 13.64 -1.55
C GLU A 520 -14.28 15.09 -1.61
N ASN A 521 -13.04 15.37 -1.22
CA ASN A 521 -12.44 16.71 -1.30
C ASN A 521 -11.97 17.06 -2.72
N LEU A 522 -11.89 16.09 -3.63
CA LEU A 522 -11.47 16.32 -5.01
C LEU A 522 -12.60 16.93 -5.85
N PRO A 523 -12.28 17.78 -6.84
CA PRO A 523 -13.25 18.25 -7.83
C PRO A 523 -13.97 17.10 -8.52
N GLU A 524 -15.28 17.23 -8.74
CA GLU A 524 -16.10 16.15 -9.31
C GLU A 524 -15.59 15.67 -10.68
N ALA A 525 -15.02 16.57 -11.49
CA ALA A 525 -14.49 16.26 -12.82
C ALA A 525 -13.49 15.09 -12.83
N GLU A 526 -12.61 15.00 -11.85
CA GLU A 526 -11.50 14.03 -11.82
C GLU A 526 -11.57 13.06 -10.64
N ARG A 527 -12.53 13.28 -9.72
CA ARG A 527 -12.74 12.47 -8.51
C ARG A 527 -12.86 10.98 -8.81
N GLU A 528 -13.80 10.60 -9.66
CA GLU A 528 -14.07 9.20 -9.94
C GLU A 528 -12.96 8.52 -10.77
N LEU A 529 -12.24 9.27 -11.61
CA LEU A 529 -11.07 8.75 -12.33
C LEU A 529 -9.89 8.48 -11.38
N ILE A 530 -9.58 9.42 -10.49
CA ILE A 530 -8.50 9.25 -9.50
C ILE A 530 -8.82 8.11 -8.53
N LYS A 531 -10.09 7.97 -8.14
CA LYS A 531 -10.58 6.86 -7.32
C LYS A 531 -10.34 5.52 -8.00
N ASP A 532 -10.71 5.37 -9.28
CA ASP A 532 -10.48 4.14 -10.04
C ASP A 532 -8.99 3.80 -10.16
N ILE A 533 -8.13 4.79 -10.41
CA ILE A 533 -6.67 4.63 -10.45
C ILE A 533 -6.17 4.12 -9.09
N ALA A 534 -6.52 4.81 -8.00
CA ALA A 534 -6.07 4.47 -6.66
C ALA A 534 -6.56 3.08 -6.22
N GLN A 535 -7.80 2.71 -6.53
CA GLN A 535 -8.36 1.38 -6.26
C GLN A 535 -7.64 0.29 -7.07
N THR A 536 -7.43 0.52 -8.37
CA THR A 536 -6.73 -0.42 -9.25
C THR A 536 -5.31 -0.68 -8.75
N TRP A 537 -4.58 0.37 -8.38
CA TRP A 537 -3.23 0.25 -7.83
C TRP A 537 -3.24 -0.45 -6.47
N GLN A 538 -4.22 -0.16 -5.61
CA GLN A 538 -4.35 -0.80 -4.30
C GLN A 538 -4.58 -2.30 -4.44
N GLU A 539 -5.51 -2.72 -5.30
CA GLU A 539 -5.79 -4.14 -5.57
C GLU A 539 -4.57 -4.88 -6.11
N SER A 540 -3.85 -4.24 -7.05
CA SER A 540 -2.62 -4.77 -7.64
C SER A 540 -1.51 -4.98 -6.60
N LEU A 541 -1.32 -4.01 -5.70
CA LEU A 541 -0.32 -4.08 -4.62
C LEU A 541 -0.71 -5.06 -3.51
N LEU A 542 -2.01 -5.23 -3.23
CA LEU A 542 -2.49 -6.22 -2.27
C LEU A 542 -2.20 -7.67 -2.71
N GLN A 543 -2.13 -7.94 -4.02
CA GLN A 543 -1.70 -9.25 -4.52
C GLN A 543 -0.24 -9.55 -4.16
N ILE A 544 0.64 -8.54 -4.27
CA ILE A 544 2.04 -8.66 -3.80
C ILE A 544 2.08 -8.86 -2.28
N ALA A 545 1.23 -8.17 -1.51
CA ALA A 545 1.19 -8.29 -0.05
C ALA A 545 0.80 -9.71 0.42
N ALA A 546 0.03 -10.46 -0.39
CA ALA A 546 -0.28 -11.85 -0.10
C ALA A 546 0.95 -12.77 -0.27
N GLU A 547 1.82 -12.48 -1.24
CA GLU A 547 3.08 -13.20 -1.47
C GLU A 547 4.17 -12.79 -0.45
N ILE A 548 4.28 -11.49 -0.19
CA ILE A 548 5.08 -10.90 0.89
C ILE A 548 4.23 -10.94 2.18
N GLY A 549 3.83 -12.15 2.58
CA GLY A 549 2.92 -12.35 3.70
C GLY A 549 3.31 -11.51 4.91
N HIS A 550 2.32 -10.87 5.56
CA HIS A 550 2.51 -10.17 6.83
C HIS A 550 3.20 -11.12 7.81
N ILE A 551 4.50 -10.89 8.05
CA ILE A 551 5.24 -11.60 9.09
C ILE A 551 4.67 -11.10 10.42
N SER A 552 3.63 -11.78 10.90
CA SER A 552 3.19 -11.65 12.28
C SER A 552 4.17 -12.45 13.12
N ILE A 553 5.06 -11.74 13.81
CA ILE A 553 6.03 -12.36 14.72
C ILE A 553 5.24 -12.90 15.91
N THR A 554 4.86 -14.18 15.86
CA THR A 554 4.01 -14.85 16.86
C THR A 554 4.81 -15.57 17.95
N LYS A 555 6.13 -15.70 17.75
CA LYS A 555 7.07 -16.32 18.70
C LYS A 555 8.29 -15.41 18.88
N PRO A 556 9.00 -15.48 20.03
CA PRO A 556 10.25 -14.77 20.23
C PRO A 556 11.22 -14.96 19.06
N VAL A 557 11.85 -13.87 18.62
CA VAL A 557 12.80 -13.88 17.50
C VAL A 557 14.10 -14.54 17.96
N THR A 558 14.58 -15.51 17.19
CA THR A 558 15.88 -16.14 17.45
C THR A 558 16.98 -15.11 17.22
N ASN A 559 17.91 -14.98 18.17
CA ASN A 559 18.97 -14.00 18.09
C ASN A 559 20.09 -14.49 17.16
N PRO A 560 20.34 -13.86 15.99
CA PRO A 560 21.39 -14.28 15.08
C PRO A 560 22.80 -13.88 15.54
N TYR A 561 22.89 -12.90 16.43
CA TYR A 561 24.13 -12.26 16.78
C TYR A 561 24.92 -13.09 17.79
N VAL A 562 26.22 -13.26 17.54
CA VAL A 562 27.10 -14.07 18.38
C VAL A 562 28.02 -13.15 19.18
N VAL A 563 27.93 -13.24 20.51
CA VAL A 563 28.70 -12.41 21.43
C VAL A 563 29.61 -13.29 22.28
N GLY A 564 30.92 -13.06 22.18
CA GLY A 564 31.94 -13.72 23.00
C GLY A 564 32.63 -14.89 22.29
N ASP A 565 31.86 -15.69 21.56
CA ASP A 565 32.35 -16.82 20.78
C ASP A 565 32.79 -16.39 19.36
N PRO A 566 33.69 -17.14 18.70
CA PRO A 566 33.99 -16.96 17.29
C PRO A 566 32.75 -17.15 16.40
N VAL A 567 32.67 -16.37 15.33
CA VAL A 567 31.57 -16.44 14.35
C VAL A 567 31.99 -17.37 13.23
N GLU A 568 31.18 -18.38 12.92
CA GLU A 568 31.47 -19.42 11.93
C GLU A 568 30.38 -19.53 10.85
N GLY A 569 30.74 -20.12 9.71
CA GLY A 569 29.84 -20.46 8.62
C GLY A 569 29.23 -19.22 7.96
N ASN A 570 27.97 -19.35 7.55
CA ASN A 570 27.26 -18.31 6.79
C ASN A 570 27.04 -17.00 7.59
N ARG A 571 27.25 -17.00 8.91
CA ARG A 571 27.16 -15.79 9.76
C ARG A 571 28.42 -14.92 9.68
N PHE A 572 29.53 -15.46 9.17
CA PHE A 572 30.78 -14.75 9.02
C PHE A 572 30.79 -13.89 7.76
N VAL A 573 30.77 -12.56 7.93
CA VAL A 573 30.57 -11.59 6.83
C VAL A 573 31.57 -10.43 6.94
N GLY A 574 32.00 -9.89 5.79
CA GLY A 574 32.74 -8.63 5.73
C GLY A 574 34.25 -8.75 5.88
N ARG A 575 34.80 -9.94 5.62
CA ARG A 575 36.24 -10.25 5.66
C ARG A 575 36.73 -10.92 4.38
N ASP A 576 36.02 -10.70 3.28
CA ASP A 576 36.32 -11.28 1.98
C ASP A 576 37.71 -10.86 1.45
N ASP A 577 38.17 -9.68 1.84
CA ASP A 577 39.52 -9.17 1.58
C ASP A 577 40.61 -10.06 2.21
N ILE A 578 40.48 -10.36 3.50
CA ILE A 578 41.42 -11.20 4.23
C ILE A 578 41.31 -12.66 3.78
N LEU A 579 40.09 -13.17 3.61
CA LEU A 579 39.86 -14.54 3.14
C LEU A 579 40.48 -14.75 1.75
N ARG A 580 40.29 -13.81 0.83
CA ARG A 580 40.90 -13.86 -0.51
C ARG A 580 42.42 -13.81 -0.42
N GLN A 581 42.98 -12.95 0.41
CA GLN A 581 44.44 -12.89 0.60
C GLN A 581 44.99 -14.22 1.13
N LEU A 582 44.32 -14.85 2.09
CA LEU A 582 44.72 -16.16 2.60
C LEU A 582 44.57 -17.26 1.54
N GLU A 583 43.51 -17.22 0.72
CA GLU A 583 43.32 -18.14 -0.40
C GLU A 583 44.42 -17.99 -1.46
N GLU A 584 44.83 -16.76 -1.79
CA GLU A 584 45.95 -16.50 -2.69
C GLU A 584 47.26 -17.11 -2.16
N LEU A 585 47.52 -16.97 -0.86
CA LEU A 585 48.73 -17.46 -0.19
C LEU A 585 48.77 -18.99 -0.01
N TRP A 586 47.61 -19.63 0.15
CA TRP A 586 47.52 -21.04 0.53
C TRP A 586 47.01 -21.97 -0.56
N VAL A 587 46.16 -21.50 -1.46
CA VAL A 587 45.51 -22.33 -2.50
C VAL A 587 46.07 -22.05 -3.88
N MET A 588 46.33 -20.78 -4.21
CA MET A 588 46.81 -20.39 -5.55
C MET A 588 48.34 -20.45 -5.70
N GLY A 589 49.08 -20.40 -4.59
CA GLY A 589 50.54 -20.45 -4.56
C GLY A 589 51.14 -21.85 -4.83
N GLN A 590 52.37 -21.88 -5.36
CA GLN A 590 53.14 -23.13 -5.50
C GLN A 590 53.71 -23.67 -4.17
N GLN A 591 53.85 -22.80 -3.18
CA GLN A 591 54.35 -23.11 -1.83
C GLN A 591 53.43 -22.45 -0.82
N LEU A 592 53.09 -23.17 0.26
CA LEU A 592 52.33 -22.56 1.35
C LEU A 592 53.17 -21.50 2.05
N GLN A 593 52.61 -20.32 2.24
CA GLN A 593 53.27 -19.24 2.96
C GLN A 593 52.74 -19.13 4.39
N SER A 594 53.66 -18.97 5.34
CA SER A 594 53.31 -18.77 6.74
C SER A 594 52.91 -17.32 6.98
N VAL A 595 51.87 -17.10 7.78
CA VAL A 595 51.24 -15.78 7.98
C VAL A 595 51.11 -15.44 9.46
N VAL A 596 51.02 -14.15 9.75
CA VAL A 596 50.67 -13.63 11.09
C VAL A 596 49.45 -12.74 10.97
N LEU A 597 48.34 -13.18 11.56
CA LEU A 597 47.13 -12.38 11.73
C LEU A 597 47.28 -11.55 13.02
N TYR A 598 47.44 -10.24 12.87
CA TYR A 598 47.58 -9.34 14.01
C TYR A 598 46.46 -8.30 14.01
N GLY A 599 46.03 -7.92 15.19
CA GLY A 599 44.88 -7.02 15.35
C GLY A 599 44.48 -6.92 16.81
N HIS A 600 43.64 -5.94 17.14
CA HIS A 600 43.28 -5.70 18.52
C HIS A 600 42.38 -6.83 19.04
N ARG A 601 42.11 -6.84 20.35
CA ARG A 601 41.16 -7.80 20.93
C ARG A 601 39.81 -7.67 20.22
N ARG A 602 39.17 -8.82 19.99
CA ARG A 602 37.81 -8.91 19.45
C ARG A 602 37.63 -8.37 18.02
N MET A 603 38.69 -8.34 17.21
CA MET A 603 38.63 -7.99 15.77
C MET A 603 38.22 -9.15 14.84
N GLY A 604 38.04 -10.36 15.38
CA GLY A 604 37.60 -11.53 14.62
C GLY A 604 38.73 -12.42 14.08
N LYS A 605 39.94 -12.33 14.64
CA LYS A 605 41.10 -13.16 14.25
C LYS A 605 40.79 -14.67 14.35
N THR A 606 40.28 -15.12 15.48
CA THR A 606 39.86 -16.52 15.69
C THR A 606 38.76 -16.93 14.71
N SER A 607 37.77 -16.07 14.48
CA SER A 607 36.71 -16.31 13.49
C SER A 607 37.30 -16.50 12.09
N ILE A 608 38.28 -15.69 11.67
CA ILE A 608 38.97 -15.85 10.38
C ILE A 608 39.64 -17.22 10.32
N LEU A 609 40.42 -17.61 11.33
CA LEU A 609 41.13 -18.90 11.34
C LEU A 609 40.18 -20.10 11.22
N LEU A 610 39.06 -20.10 11.95
CA LEU A 610 38.08 -21.18 11.92
C LEU A 610 37.32 -21.25 10.60
N ASN A 611 36.93 -20.12 10.02
CA ASN A 611 36.24 -20.11 8.73
C ASN A 611 37.16 -20.53 7.58
N VAL A 612 38.44 -20.14 7.60
CA VAL A 612 39.38 -20.58 6.56
C VAL A 612 39.62 -22.10 6.65
N ALA A 613 39.62 -22.67 7.85
CA ALA A 613 39.69 -24.11 8.03
C ALA A 613 38.53 -24.85 7.33
N ASN A 614 37.34 -24.25 7.34
CA ASN A 614 36.15 -24.81 6.70
C ASN A 614 36.07 -24.52 5.19
N CYS A 615 36.65 -23.42 4.70
CA CYS A 615 36.60 -23.00 3.30
C CYS A 615 37.70 -23.61 2.40
N SER A 616 38.82 -24.08 2.95
CA SER A 616 40.02 -24.49 2.18
C SER A 616 39.86 -25.77 1.32
N GLY A 617 38.67 -26.39 1.33
CA GLY A 617 38.35 -27.58 0.55
C GLY A 617 39.18 -28.82 0.93
N SER A 618 39.06 -29.91 0.17
CA SER A 618 39.77 -31.17 0.43
C SER A 618 41.28 -31.14 0.09
N ARG A 619 41.86 -29.97 -0.19
CA ARG A 619 43.25 -29.83 -0.69
C ARG A 619 44.23 -29.36 0.39
N VAL A 620 43.85 -28.39 1.22
CA VAL A 620 44.69 -27.88 2.31
C VAL A 620 43.96 -28.07 3.64
N LYS A 621 44.62 -28.71 4.60
CA LYS A 621 44.03 -28.96 5.93
C LYS A 621 44.58 -27.94 6.93
N VAL A 622 43.69 -27.27 7.65
CA VAL A 622 44.06 -26.34 8.72
C VAL A 622 43.87 -27.02 10.08
N VAL A 623 44.91 -26.99 10.90
CA VAL A 623 44.93 -27.49 12.29
C VAL A 623 44.85 -26.29 13.20
N TYR A 624 43.74 -26.12 13.90
CA TYR A 624 43.55 -25.01 14.82
C TYR A 624 43.98 -25.39 16.24
N ILE A 625 44.85 -24.57 16.85
CA ILE A 625 45.37 -24.75 18.21
C ILE A 625 45.18 -23.43 18.96
N ASN A 626 44.41 -23.47 20.05
CA ASN A 626 44.24 -22.34 20.95
C ASN A 626 45.20 -22.45 22.13
N LEU A 627 46.21 -21.58 22.19
CA LEU A 627 47.24 -21.64 23.22
C LEU A 627 46.75 -21.23 24.62
N LEU A 628 45.60 -20.56 24.75
CA LEU A 628 45.00 -20.31 26.08
C LEU A 628 44.54 -21.60 26.77
N ARG A 629 44.22 -22.66 26.00
CA ARG A 629 43.79 -23.95 26.56
C ARG A 629 44.92 -24.72 27.25
N LEU A 630 46.17 -24.35 27.01
CA LEU A 630 47.36 -24.96 27.64
C LEU A 630 47.43 -24.69 29.15
N GLY A 631 46.68 -23.70 29.67
CA GLY A 631 46.72 -23.35 31.09
C GLY A 631 48.09 -22.78 31.49
N SER A 632 48.84 -23.51 32.31
CA SER A 632 50.12 -23.06 32.90
C SER A 632 51.22 -24.10 32.70
N PRO A 633 51.66 -24.34 31.46
CA PRO A 633 52.61 -25.39 31.16
C PRO A 633 53.93 -25.22 31.93
N GLN A 634 54.60 -26.34 32.25
CA GLN A 634 55.87 -26.34 32.98
C GLN A 634 57.10 -26.29 32.06
N GLY A 635 56.91 -26.42 30.74
CA GLY A 635 58.00 -26.36 29.78
C GLY A 635 57.58 -26.55 28.32
N VAL A 636 58.59 -26.55 27.42
CA VAL A 636 58.41 -26.70 25.96
C VAL A 636 57.69 -27.99 25.59
N GLY A 637 57.93 -29.08 26.34
CA GLY A 637 57.32 -30.39 26.08
C GLY A 637 55.80 -30.35 26.06
N GLU A 638 55.16 -29.65 27.00
CA GLU A 638 53.70 -29.54 27.07
C GLU A 638 53.12 -28.69 25.93
N VAL A 639 53.84 -27.65 25.48
CA VAL A 639 53.42 -26.86 24.31
C VAL A 639 53.50 -27.72 23.04
N LEU A 640 54.60 -28.43 22.85
CA LEU A 640 54.78 -29.32 21.70
C LEU A 640 53.83 -30.53 21.75
N MET A 641 53.42 -30.97 22.95
CA MET A 641 52.42 -32.03 23.14
C MET A 641 51.07 -31.58 22.57
N ALA A 642 50.57 -30.41 22.97
CA ALA A 642 49.30 -29.91 22.44
C ALA A 642 49.33 -29.67 20.91
N ILE A 643 50.47 -29.21 20.38
CA ILE A 643 50.66 -29.10 18.93
C ILE A 643 50.63 -30.50 18.30
N SER A 644 51.30 -31.48 18.92
CA SER A 644 51.35 -32.85 18.41
C SER A 644 49.97 -33.53 18.42
N ASP A 645 49.20 -33.34 19.49
CA ASP A 645 47.85 -33.87 19.67
C ASP A 645 46.89 -33.29 18.63
N ALA A 646 46.91 -31.97 18.44
CA ALA A 646 46.06 -31.33 17.43
C ALA A 646 46.42 -31.77 16.00
N ILE A 647 47.72 -31.94 15.70
CA ILE A 647 48.18 -32.49 14.41
C ILE A 647 47.74 -33.96 14.27
N SER A 648 47.87 -34.74 15.33
CA SER A 648 47.48 -36.16 15.38
C SER A 648 45.98 -36.31 15.09
N ASP A 649 45.14 -35.55 15.78
CA ASP A 649 43.68 -35.54 15.60
C ASP A 649 43.28 -35.13 14.18
N ALA A 650 44.00 -34.16 13.60
CA ALA A 650 43.75 -33.70 12.26
C ALA A 650 44.21 -34.71 11.20
N ILE A 651 45.40 -35.30 11.32
CA ILE A 651 46.01 -36.11 10.23
C ILE A 651 45.76 -37.61 10.41
N GLY A 652 45.40 -38.05 11.62
CA GLY A 652 45.24 -39.47 11.96
C GLY A 652 46.56 -40.22 12.11
N CYS A 653 47.64 -39.51 12.49
CA CYS A 653 48.94 -40.11 12.80
C CYS A 653 49.12 -40.23 14.32
N PRO A 654 49.80 -41.27 14.85
CA PRO A 654 49.96 -41.42 16.28
C PRO A 654 50.84 -40.29 16.86
N PRO A 655 50.47 -39.68 17.99
CA PRO A 655 51.30 -38.67 18.63
C PRO A 655 52.62 -39.30 19.13
N PRO A 656 53.68 -38.49 19.31
CA PRO A 656 54.92 -38.97 19.93
C PRO A 656 54.67 -39.43 21.37
N ASP A 657 55.52 -40.35 21.85
CA ASP A 657 55.48 -40.81 23.24
C ASP A 657 55.67 -39.65 24.24
N ASP A 658 54.74 -39.50 25.17
CA ASP A 658 54.68 -38.37 26.12
C ASP A 658 55.96 -38.24 26.94
N ASP A 659 56.46 -39.35 27.48
CA ASP A 659 57.69 -39.37 28.27
C ASP A 659 58.91 -38.98 27.42
N ALA A 660 58.98 -39.46 26.17
CA ALA A 660 60.04 -39.08 25.23
C ALA A 660 59.96 -37.60 24.82
N LEU A 661 58.76 -37.03 24.70
CA LEU A 661 58.55 -35.62 24.35
C LEU A 661 58.87 -34.69 25.52
N LEU A 662 58.54 -35.08 26.76
CA LEU A 662 58.90 -34.30 27.95
C LEU A 662 60.41 -34.31 28.21
N ASN A 663 61.09 -35.42 27.93
CA ASN A 663 62.55 -35.54 28.15
C ASN A 663 63.41 -34.91 27.04
N LEU A 664 63.04 -35.08 25.76
CA LEU A 664 63.80 -34.59 24.60
C LEU A 664 62.88 -33.83 23.60
N PRO A 665 62.24 -32.72 24.03
CA PRO A 665 61.13 -32.08 23.31
C PRO A 665 61.46 -31.74 21.86
N TYR A 666 62.56 -31.02 21.63
CA TYR A 666 62.95 -30.58 20.29
C TYR A 666 63.21 -31.74 19.32
N ARG A 667 63.96 -32.77 19.75
CA ARG A 667 64.32 -33.91 18.88
C ARG A 667 63.15 -34.85 18.64
N THR A 668 62.34 -35.10 19.67
CA THR A 668 61.17 -35.98 19.56
C THR A 668 60.13 -35.36 18.64
N PHE A 669 59.86 -34.06 18.79
CA PHE A 669 58.94 -33.33 17.91
C PHE A 669 59.48 -33.22 16.48
N GLU A 670 60.77 -32.92 16.27
CA GLU A 670 61.34 -32.82 14.91
C GLU A 670 61.21 -34.14 14.13
N ARG A 671 61.39 -35.28 14.79
CA ARG A 671 61.16 -36.61 14.19
C ARG A 671 59.70 -36.84 13.83
N TYR A 672 58.79 -36.50 14.73
CA TYR A 672 57.35 -36.59 14.51
C TYR A 672 56.91 -35.67 13.35
N PHE A 673 57.34 -34.41 13.37
CA PHE A 673 57.03 -33.42 12.34
C PHE A 673 57.54 -33.84 10.95
N LYS A 674 58.72 -34.47 10.87
CA LYS A 674 59.21 -35.04 9.62
C LYS A 674 58.31 -36.16 9.08
N GLN A 675 57.78 -37.02 9.95
CA GLN A 675 56.81 -38.05 9.54
C GLN A 675 55.51 -37.43 9.03
N VAL A 676 55.01 -36.39 9.72
CA VAL A 676 53.84 -35.63 9.29
C VAL A 676 54.06 -35.03 7.88
N VAL A 677 55.21 -34.42 7.65
CA VAL A 677 55.60 -33.88 6.34
C VAL A 677 55.62 -34.97 5.26
N GLU A 678 56.19 -36.14 5.54
CA GLU A 678 56.24 -37.27 4.59
C GLU A 678 54.83 -37.81 4.24
N MET A 679 53.92 -37.84 5.23
CA MET A 679 52.51 -38.21 5.02
C MET A 679 51.77 -37.19 4.15
N VAL A 680 51.92 -35.89 4.43
CA VAL A 680 51.33 -34.81 3.62
C VAL A 680 51.91 -34.79 2.20
N GLN A 681 53.16 -35.21 2.01
CA GLN A 681 53.77 -35.26 0.69
C GLN A 681 53.30 -36.42 -0.20
N GLY A 682 52.68 -37.46 0.37
CA GLY A 682 52.19 -38.62 -0.37
C GLY A 682 53.32 -39.49 -0.93
N THR A 683 54.36 -39.76 -0.14
CA THR A 683 55.38 -40.73 -0.58
C THR A 683 54.83 -42.15 -0.45
N GLU A 684 54.50 -42.76 -1.59
CA GLU A 684 54.33 -44.21 -1.72
C GLU A 684 55.60 -44.89 -1.19
N THR A 685 55.56 -45.38 0.05
CA THR A 685 56.62 -46.20 0.60
C THR A 685 56.52 -47.56 -0.09
N ARG A 686 57.35 -47.75 -1.11
CA ARG A 686 57.46 -48.99 -1.87
C ARG A 686 58.16 -50.04 -1.01
N HIS A 687 57.46 -50.64 -0.04
CA HIS A 687 57.90 -51.85 0.65
C HIS A 687 56.77 -52.88 0.69
N GLY A 688 56.89 -53.86 -0.21
CA GLY A 688 56.44 -55.26 -0.11
C GLY A 688 55.06 -55.56 0.45
N THR A 689 54.18 -55.99 -0.46
CA THR A 689 53.01 -56.88 -0.23
C THR A 689 51.96 -56.38 0.77
N GLU A 690 51.02 -55.57 0.29
CA GLU A 690 49.60 -55.92 0.06
C GLU A 690 48.82 -54.64 -0.29
N MET A 691 48.08 -54.70 -1.39
CA MET A 691 47.37 -53.57 -1.98
C MET A 691 46.01 -53.41 -1.27
N GLU A 692 45.96 -52.58 -0.23
CA GLU A 692 44.70 -51.96 0.21
C GLU A 692 44.65 -50.54 -0.35
N THR A 693 43.94 -50.38 -1.45
CA THR A 693 43.57 -49.09 -2.05
C THR A 693 42.55 -48.38 -1.17
N ARG A 694 42.99 -47.78 -0.06
CA ARG A 694 42.23 -46.67 0.56
C ARG A 694 42.30 -45.49 -0.41
N HIS A 695 41.15 -45.13 -0.98
CA HIS A 695 40.95 -43.86 -1.69
C HIS A 695 41.10 -42.68 -0.70
N GLY A 696 42.33 -42.35 -0.31
CA GLY A 696 42.65 -41.17 0.49
C GLY A 696 43.21 -40.08 -0.42
N ALA A 697 42.49 -38.97 -0.57
CA ALA A 697 42.95 -37.81 -1.32
C ALA A 697 44.34 -37.37 -0.81
N SER A 698 45.33 -37.27 -1.71
CA SER A 698 46.65 -36.72 -1.37
C SER A 698 46.47 -35.26 -0.96
N LEU A 699 46.66 -34.95 0.33
CA LEU A 699 46.66 -33.58 0.84
C LEU A 699 47.71 -32.77 0.08
N GLN A 700 47.35 -31.58 -0.43
CA GLN A 700 48.29 -30.68 -1.10
C GLN A 700 49.08 -29.84 -0.10
N GLY A 701 48.57 -29.64 1.12
CA GLY A 701 49.33 -28.98 2.20
C GLY A 701 48.63 -28.96 3.56
N LEU A 702 49.39 -28.57 4.58
CA LEU A 702 48.97 -28.50 5.98
C LEU A 702 49.26 -27.11 6.55
N ILE A 703 48.28 -26.51 7.22
CA ILE A 703 48.45 -25.24 7.95
C ILE A 703 48.28 -25.50 9.43
N ILE A 704 49.24 -25.06 10.24
CA ILE A 704 49.18 -25.13 11.70
C ILE A 704 48.88 -23.74 12.22
N ALA A 705 47.64 -23.52 12.63
CA ALA A 705 47.15 -22.25 13.15
C ALA A 705 47.31 -22.21 14.67
N LEU A 706 48.21 -21.34 15.15
CA LEU A 706 48.43 -21.07 16.57
C LEU A 706 47.73 -19.75 16.94
N ASP A 707 46.61 -19.86 17.64
CA ASP A 707 45.84 -18.72 18.15
C ASP A 707 46.31 -18.32 19.55
N GLU A 708 46.18 -17.04 19.87
CA GLU A 708 46.64 -16.42 21.13
C GLU A 708 48.17 -16.59 21.33
N PHE A 709 48.93 -16.28 20.27
CA PHE A 709 50.39 -16.43 20.20
C PHE A 709 51.14 -15.67 21.29
N GLU A 710 50.59 -14.57 21.80
CA GLU A 710 51.11 -13.82 22.95
C GLU A 710 51.34 -14.71 24.20
N LYS A 711 50.64 -15.85 24.32
CA LYS A 711 50.84 -16.77 25.43
C LYS A 711 52.26 -17.33 25.49
N ILE A 712 52.92 -17.48 24.34
CA ILE A 712 54.31 -17.95 24.28
C ILE A 712 55.24 -16.92 24.90
N GLU A 713 55.02 -15.63 24.63
CA GLU A 713 55.78 -14.55 25.25
C GLU A 713 55.56 -14.51 26.76
N GLU A 714 54.32 -14.61 27.24
CA GLU A 714 54.03 -14.68 28.68
C GLU A 714 54.76 -15.85 29.38
N LEU A 715 54.90 -17.00 28.69
CA LEU A 715 55.61 -18.17 29.22
C LEU A 715 57.13 -17.99 29.22
N ILE A 716 57.67 -17.27 28.23
CA ILE A 716 59.08 -16.91 28.16
C ILE A 716 59.41 -15.92 29.27
N GLU A 717 58.61 -14.86 29.44
CA GLU A 717 58.76 -13.87 30.52
C GLU A 717 58.64 -14.50 31.91
N ALA A 718 57.74 -15.48 32.05
CA ALA A 718 57.61 -16.26 33.29
C ALA A 718 58.76 -17.28 33.51
N GLY A 719 59.72 -17.39 32.59
CA GLY A 719 60.86 -18.31 32.68
C GLY A 719 60.51 -19.79 32.54
N LYS A 720 59.30 -20.11 32.05
CA LYS A 720 58.82 -21.49 31.85
C LYS A 720 59.31 -22.10 30.55
N ILE A 721 59.54 -21.27 29.54
CA ILE A 721 60.02 -21.66 28.21
C ILE A 721 61.29 -20.87 27.91
N PRO A 722 62.35 -21.50 27.35
CA PRO A 722 63.58 -20.80 27.01
C PRO A 722 63.41 -19.89 25.78
N ASN A 723 64.17 -18.80 25.73
CA ASN A 723 64.13 -17.80 24.65
C ASN A 723 64.46 -18.39 23.26
N ASP A 724 65.21 -19.50 23.20
CA ASP A 724 65.60 -20.15 21.95
C ASP A 724 64.44 -20.88 21.24
N PHE A 725 63.31 -21.07 21.93
CA PHE A 725 62.11 -21.71 21.39
C PHE A 725 61.58 -21.02 20.12
N ILE A 726 61.68 -19.69 20.03
CA ILE A 726 61.28 -18.93 18.83
C ILE A 726 62.20 -19.23 17.65
N GLY A 727 63.51 -19.40 17.90
CA GLY A 727 64.45 -19.85 16.88
C GLY A 727 64.11 -21.25 16.37
N TYR A 728 63.65 -22.12 17.26
CA TYR A 728 63.16 -23.44 16.90
C TYR A 728 61.88 -23.38 16.04
N LEU A 729 60.87 -22.61 16.44
CA LEU A 729 59.65 -22.39 15.64
C LEU A 729 59.99 -21.83 14.25
N ARG A 730 60.96 -20.91 14.16
CA ARG A 730 61.45 -20.40 12.87
C ARG A 730 61.97 -21.53 11.97
N GLY A 731 62.75 -22.43 12.54
CA GLY A 731 63.27 -23.60 11.84
C GLY A 731 62.16 -24.47 11.28
N LEU A 732 61.08 -24.67 12.05
CA LEU A 732 59.89 -25.41 11.61
C LEU A 732 59.14 -24.70 10.47
N VAL A 733 58.96 -23.38 10.57
CA VAL A 733 58.32 -22.56 9.52
C VAL A 733 59.04 -22.67 8.17
N GLN A 734 60.37 -22.78 8.18
CA GLN A 734 61.19 -22.86 6.97
C GLN A 734 61.42 -24.29 6.47
N MET A 735 60.92 -25.31 7.18
CA MET A 735 61.29 -26.70 6.95
C MET A 735 60.70 -27.31 5.67
N ASN A 736 59.47 -26.93 5.29
CA ASN A 736 58.79 -27.56 4.16
C ASN A 736 57.84 -26.62 3.40
N ALA A 737 57.84 -26.69 2.07
CA ALA A 737 56.94 -25.91 1.22
C ALA A 737 55.46 -26.35 1.28
N LYS A 738 55.16 -27.55 1.80
CA LYS A 738 53.79 -28.07 1.98
C LYS A 738 53.24 -27.92 3.40
N VAL A 739 54.00 -27.33 4.33
CA VAL A 739 53.54 -27.05 5.68
C VAL A 739 53.78 -25.58 6.00
N ALA A 740 52.73 -24.87 6.40
CA ALA A 740 52.82 -23.47 6.81
C ALA A 740 52.21 -23.27 8.19
N PHE A 741 52.54 -22.15 8.83
CA PHE A 741 51.98 -21.74 10.10
C PHE A 741 51.15 -20.47 9.94
N ALA A 742 50.05 -20.40 10.68
CA ALA A 742 49.25 -19.19 10.84
C ALA A 742 49.28 -18.78 12.30
N PHE A 743 49.94 -17.68 12.63
CA PHE A 743 49.99 -17.18 14.00
C PHE A 743 48.93 -16.10 14.17
N ALA A 744 48.04 -16.20 15.15
CA ALA A 744 47.10 -15.14 15.48
C ALA A 744 47.36 -14.61 16.89
N GLY A 745 47.39 -13.29 17.02
CA GLY A 745 47.67 -12.65 18.30
C GLY A 745 47.41 -11.14 18.33
N LEU A 746 47.77 -10.52 19.45
CA LEU A 746 47.75 -9.07 19.63
C LEU A 746 48.76 -8.34 18.73
N HIS A 747 48.67 -7.00 18.67
CA HIS A 747 49.53 -6.15 17.82
C HIS A 747 50.97 -6.11 18.33
N THR A 748 51.76 -7.15 18.04
CA THR A 748 53.12 -7.26 18.57
C THR A 748 54.17 -7.58 17.50
N LEU A 749 53.92 -7.35 16.21
CA LEU A 749 54.96 -7.55 15.18
C LEU A 749 56.13 -6.55 15.24
N GLU A 750 55.86 -5.29 15.58
CA GLU A 750 56.88 -4.23 15.73
C GLU A 750 57.27 -4.00 17.20
N GLU A 751 56.42 -4.38 18.16
CA GLU A 751 56.68 -4.27 19.60
C GLU A 751 57.43 -5.49 20.17
N MET A 752 57.44 -6.64 19.49
CA MET A 752 58.35 -7.76 19.78
C MET A 752 59.78 -7.47 19.29
N THR A 753 60.27 -6.27 19.57
CA THR A 753 61.66 -5.82 19.39
C THR A 753 62.54 -6.24 20.58
N ALA A 754 62.18 -7.32 21.28
CA ALA A 754 63.22 -8.13 21.88
C ALA A 754 63.99 -8.77 20.72
N ASP A 755 65.30 -8.54 20.65
CA ASP A 755 66.21 -8.84 19.52
C ASP A 755 66.07 -10.26 18.90
N TYR A 756 65.35 -11.19 19.53
CA TYR A 756 65.13 -12.56 19.09
C TYR A 756 63.88 -12.82 18.21
N PHE A 757 62.84 -11.96 18.23
CA PHE A 757 61.63 -12.16 17.41
C PHE A 757 61.72 -11.56 16.00
N GLN A 758 62.52 -10.51 15.79
CA GLN A 758 62.69 -9.89 14.46
C GLN A 758 63.08 -10.90 13.36
N PRO A 759 64.02 -11.84 13.56
CA PRO A 759 64.38 -12.80 12.54
C PRO A 759 63.26 -13.81 12.24
N PHE A 760 62.41 -14.13 13.22
CA PHE A 760 61.26 -15.01 13.06
C PHE A 760 60.20 -14.35 12.17
N PHE A 761 59.84 -13.10 12.46
CA PHE A 761 58.81 -12.38 11.73
C PHE A 761 59.20 -12.00 10.29
N ALA A 762 60.50 -11.88 9.99
CA ALA A 762 60.98 -11.77 8.62
C ALA A 762 60.66 -13.00 7.73
N SER A 763 60.25 -14.12 8.34
CA SER A 763 59.96 -15.39 7.64
C SER A 763 58.45 -15.64 7.43
N VAL A 764 57.59 -14.69 7.82
CA VAL A 764 56.12 -14.82 7.80
C VAL A 764 55.47 -13.54 7.26
N ILE A 765 54.30 -13.66 6.65
CA ILE A 765 53.60 -12.53 6.01
C ILE A 765 52.62 -11.90 7.02
N PRO A 766 52.77 -10.61 7.35
CA PRO A 766 51.88 -9.94 8.27
C PRO A 766 50.56 -9.54 7.58
N ILE A 767 49.43 -9.86 8.21
CA ILE A 767 48.07 -9.50 7.77
C ILE A 767 47.36 -8.80 8.92
N HIS A 768 47.00 -7.54 8.72
CA HIS A 768 46.29 -6.73 9.71
C HIS A 768 44.79 -7.07 9.71
N VAL A 769 44.23 -7.24 10.90
CA VAL A 769 42.79 -7.47 11.11
C VAL A 769 42.20 -6.26 11.84
N GLY A 770 41.72 -5.28 11.06
CA GLY A 770 41.15 -4.02 11.55
C GLY A 770 39.63 -4.04 11.77
N PHE A 771 39.01 -2.86 11.78
CA PHE A 771 37.55 -2.70 11.86
C PHE A 771 36.81 -3.23 10.62
N LEU A 772 35.50 -3.42 10.71
CA LEU A 772 34.66 -3.75 9.56
C LEU A 772 34.27 -2.48 8.79
N GLU A 773 34.10 -2.61 7.48
CA GLU A 773 33.57 -1.53 6.65
C GLU A 773 32.09 -1.22 6.98
N PRO A 774 31.58 -0.02 6.64
CA PRO A 774 30.17 0.33 6.82
C PRO A 774 29.23 -0.66 6.13
N ALA A 775 29.57 -1.10 4.92
CA ALA A 775 28.76 -2.06 4.15
C ALA A 775 28.66 -3.42 4.86
N ALA A 776 29.79 -3.94 5.35
CA ALA A 776 29.85 -5.18 6.13
C ALA A 776 29.03 -5.07 7.43
N THR A 777 29.15 -3.94 8.14
CA THR A 777 28.38 -3.66 9.36
C THR A 777 26.87 -3.69 9.09
N ARG A 778 26.42 -3.03 8.02
CA ARG A 778 25.02 -3.04 7.59
C ARG A 778 24.56 -4.44 7.22
N GLN A 779 25.38 -5.23 6.53
CA GLN A 779 25.03 -6.60 6.15
C GLN A 779 24.88 -7.50 7.38
N ILE A 780 25.81 -7.44 8.35
CA ILE A 780 25.73 -8.22 9.60
C ILE A 780 24.43 -7.91 10.35
N LEU A 781 24.01 -6.65 10.39
CA LEU A 781 22.83 -6.22 11.14
C LEU A 781 21.52 -6.45 10.38
N ALA A 782 21.43 -6.01 9.13
CA ALA A 782 20.18 -6.00 8.38
C ALA A 782 19.90 -7.33 7.66
N ASN A 783 20.91 -8.18 7.44
CA ASN A 783 20.75 -9.46 6.78
C ASN A 783 21.63 -10.56 7.39
N PRO A 784 21.43 -10.89 8.68
CA PRO A 784 22.17 -11.97 9.31
C PRO A 784 21.68 -13.34 8.81
N SER A 785 22.61 -14.19 8.39
CA SER A 785 22.31 -15.57 8.00
C SER A 785 21.80 -16.39 9.20
N LEU A 786 20.56 -16.84 9.16
CA LEU A 786 20.01 -17.77 10.16
C LEU A 786 20.14 -19.21 9.68
N GLU A 787 20.53 -20.10 10.58
CA GLU A 787 20.42 -21.54 10.36
C GLU A 787 19.02 -21.99 10.79
N ASN A 788 18.42 -22.92 10.06
CA ASN A 788 17.11 -23.45 10.38
C ASN A 788 17.23 -24.38 11.62
N PRO A 789 16.61 -24.03 12.76
CA PRO A 789 16.73 -24.84 13.99
C PRO A 789 16.10 -26.24 13.87
N ASP A 790 15.22 -26.47 12.88
CA ASP A 790 14.56 -27.75 12.63
C ASP A 790 15.29 -28.63 11.59
N ALA A 791 16.47 -28.24 11.11
CA ALA A 791 17.27 -28.99 10.12
C ALA A 791 17.95 -30.25 10.67
N THR A 792 17.23 -31.04 11.48
CA THR A 792 17.63 -32.42 11.86
C THR A 792 17.13 -33.46 10.85
N VAL A 793 16.53 -33.05 9.73
CA VAL A 793 16.10 -33.95 8.65
C VAL A 793 16.81 -33.54 7.36
N SER A 794 17.59 -34.47 6.82
CA SER A 794 18.46 -34.39 5.64
C SER A 794 17.77 -34.12 4.30
N ASP A 795 16.52 -33.65 4.29
CA ASP A 795 15.66 -33.68 3.10
C ASP A 795 15.17 -32.29 2.63
N ILE A 796 15.69 -31.20 3.22
CA ILE A 796 15.44 -29.83 2.72
C ILE A 796 16.72 -29.35 2.02
N PRO A 797 16.67 -28.90 0.76
CA PRO A 797 17.86 -28.37 0.08
C PRO A 797 18.46 -27.20 0.89
N ASP A 798 19.80 -27.14 0.95
CA ASP A 798 20.64 -26.22 1.74
C ASP A 798 20.42 -24.70 1.52
N ASN A 799 19.34 -24.28 0.83
CA ASN A 799 19.15 -22.94 0.29
C ASN A 799 17.85 -22.23 0.74
N GLU A 800 17.09 -22.75 1.71
CA GLU A 800 16.04 -21.95 2.36
C GLU A 800 16.60 -21.29 3.64
N ALA A 801 17.32 -20.19 3.45
CA ALA A 801 17.70 -19.30 4.55
C ALA A 801 16.43 -18.82 5.27
N VAL A 802 16.37 -19.03 6.60
CA VAL A 802 15.28 -18.47 7.41
C VAL A 802 15.48 -16.95 7.44
N ASP A 803 14.53 -16.20 6.89
CA ASP A 803 14.61 -14.74 6.87
C ASP A 803 14.59 -14.17 8.30
N PHE A 804 15.53 -13.26 8.61
CA PHE A 804 15.53 -12.51 9.86
C PHE A 804 14.32 -11.55 9.90
N PRO A 805 13.40 -11.65 10.89
CA PRO A 805 12.10 -10.99 10.81
C PRO A 805 12.09 -9.54 11.30
N LEU A 806 13.21 -9.01 11.79
CA LEU A 806 13.34 -7.64 12.31
C LEU A 806 14.18 -6.79 11.34
N ASP A 807 13.86 -5.50 11.25
CA ASP A 807 14.55 -4.56 10.37
C ASP A 807 15.15 -3.38 11.15
N TYR A 808 15.94 -2.54 10.46
CA TYR A 808 16.58 -1.35 11.00
C TYR A 808 16.28 -0.15 10.11
N THR A 809 16.06 1.03 10.69
CA THR A 809 16.09 2.26 9.89
C THR A 809 17.52 2.52 9.39
N PRO A 810 17.71 3.15 8.21
CA PRO A 810 19.04 3.52 7.73
C PRO A 810 19.82 4.36 8.75
N ASP A 811 19.13 5.29 9.42
CA ASP A 811 19.72 6.13 10.47
C ASP A 811 20.14 5.32 11.70
N ALA A 812 19.41 4.26 12.06
CA ALA A 812 19.80 3.36 13.14
C ALA A 812 21.09 2.60 12.79
N LEU A 813 21.20 2.07 11.57
CA LEU A 813 22.42 1.41 11.08
C LEU A 813 23.63 2.36 11.09
N ASP A 814 23.43 3.59 10.60
CA ASP A 814 24.48 4.60 10.58
C ASP A 814 24.86 5.05 12.00
N SER A 815 23.89 5.12 12.91
CA SER A 815 24.14 5.39 14.32
C SER A 815 24.97 4.27 14.96
N ILE A 816 24.62 2.99 14.73
CA ILE A 816 25.37 1.84 15.24
C ILE A 816 26.81 1.86 14.69
N TYR A 817 27.00 2.11 13.40
CA TYR A 817 28.34 2.22 12.83
C TYR A 817 29.13 3.37 13.45
N ARG A 818 28.55 4.56 13.60
CA ARG A 818 29.21 5.71 14.25
C ARG A 818 29.60 5.42 15.70
N LEU A 819 28.76 4.68 16.43
CA LEU A 819 28.99 4.34 17.84
C LEU A 819 30.10 3.27 18.00
N THR A 820 30.17 2.32 17.08
CA THR A 820 31.07 1.16 17.16
C THR A 820 32.32 1.30 16.30
N ALA A 821 32.36 2.22 15.35
CA ALA A 821 33.33 2.32 14.26
C ALA A 821 33.53 1.00 13.47
N GLY A 822 32.51 0.13 13.43
CA GLY A 822 32.62 -1.19 12.80
C GLY A 822 33.39 -2.22 13.64
N GLN A 823 33.59 -1.99 14.94
CA GLN A 823 34.23 -2.96 15.84
C GLN A 823 33.36 -4.24 15.91
N PRO A 824 33.86 -5.41 15.44
CA PRO A 824 33.01 -6.58 15.19
C PRO A 824 32.20 -7.05 16.40
N TYR A 825 32.85 -7.11 17.57
CA TYR A 825 32.20 -7.55 18.81
C TYR A 825 31.15 -6.56 19.31
N LEU A 826 31.39 -5.25 19.20
CA LEU A 826 30.43 -4.23 19.61
C LEU A 826 29.24 -4.17 18.65
N VAL A 827 29.46 -4.34 17.34
CA VAL A 827 28.36 -4.45 16.35
C VAL A 827 27.45 -5.62 16.71
N GLN A 828 28.03 -6.80 16.92
CA GLN A 828 27.30 -8.00 17.35
C GLN A 828 26.62 -7.79 18.71
N LEU A 829 27.28 -7.15 19.68
CA LEU A 829 26.72 -6.87 20.99
C LEU A 829 25.51 -5.94 20.91
N VAL A 830 25.56 -4.87 20.12
CA VAL A 830 24.43 -3.95 19.94
C VAL A 830 23.26 -4.66 19.28
N GLY A 831 23.50 -5.39 18.17
CA GLY A 831 22.47 -6.21 17.52
C GLY A 831 21.83 -7.22 18.49
N PHE A 832 22.67 -7.92 19.26
CA PHE A 832 22.22 -8.90 20.26
C PHE A 832 21.29 -8.27 21.30
N GLN A 833 21.66 -7.10 21.84
CA GLN A 833 20.85 -6.41 22.85
C GLN A 833 19.55 -5.85 22.28
N LEU A 834 19.53 -5.39 21.03
CA LEU A 834 18.33 -4.90 20.36
C LEU A 834 17.29 -6.02 20.21
N VAL A 835 17.70 -7.19 19.71
CA VAL A 835 16.80 -8.36 19.56
C VAL A 835 16.30 -8.83 20.92
N ARG A 836 17.18 -8.88 21.92
CA ARG A 836 16.79 -9.24 23.29
C ARG A 836 15.73 -8.26 23.82
N ARG A 837 15.99 -6.96 23.74
CA ARG A 837 15.05 -5.93 24.21
C ARG A 837 13.73 -5.97 23.46
N TYR A 838 13.73 -6.23 22.15
CA TYR A 838 12.51 -6.44 21.37
C TYR A 838 11.71 -7.63 21.92
N ASN A 839 12.38 -8.76 22.14
CA ASN A 839 11.72 -9.96 22.66
C ASN A 839 11.13 -9.74 24.06
N ASP A 840 11.89 -9.10 24.96
CA ASP A 840 11.43 -8.77 26.32
C ASP A 840 10.21 -7.83 26.25
N PHE A 841 10.23 -6.82 25.39
CA PHE A 841 9.13 -5.85 25.26
C PHE A 841 7.87 -6.47 24.64
N VAL A 842 8.01 -7.29 23.60
CA VAL A 842 6.87 -7.83 22.85
C VAL A 842 6.31 -9.09 23.49
N PHE A 843 7.17 -10.03 23.90
CA PHE A 843 6.74 -11.35 24.36
C PHE A 843 6.68 -11.48 25.88
N GLU A 844 7.60 -10.87 26.63
CA GLU A 844 7.55 -10.95 28.09
C GLU A 844 6.59 -9.92 28.69
N GLN A 845 6.58 -8.69 28.17
CA GLN A 845 5.72 -7.61 28.67
C GLN A 845 4.36 -7.52 27.94
N GLY A 846 4.21 -8.20 26.80
CA GLY A 846 2.95 -8.27 26.05
C GLY A 846 2.57 -6.97 25.32
N HIS A 847 3.55 -6.10 25.03
CA HIS A 847 3.32 -4.87 24.29
C HIS A 847 3.36 -5.11 22.78
N SER A 848 2.57 -4.35 22.02
CA SER A 848 2.66 -4.34 20.55
C SER A 848 3.68 -3.31 20.11
N ARG A 849 4.50 -3.68 19.12
CA ARG A 849 5.56 -2.81 18.59
C ARG A 849 5.89 -3.17 17.15
N ASP A 850 6.18 -2.15 16.34
CA ASP A 850 6.69 -2.35 14.98
C ASP A 850 8.03 -3.12 15.00
N PRO A 851 8.24 -4.07 14.06
CA PRO A 851 9.44 -4.91 13.98
C PRO A 851 10.62 -4.16 13.33
N VAL A 852 10.80 -2.88 13.68
CA VAL A 852 11.89 -2.03 13.19
C VAL A 852 12.62 -1.40 14.37
N PHE A 853 13.94 -1.46 14.33
CA PHE A 853 14.82 -0.75 15.23
C PHE A 853 15.12 0.66 14.70
N THR A 854 14.85 1.65 15.54
CA THR A 854 15.11 3.07 15.29
C THR A 854 16.34 3.55 16.06
N VAL A 855 16.73 4.80 15.86
CA VAL A 855 17.86 5.41 16.58
C VAL A 855 17.57 5.44 18.09
N GLU A 856 16.33 5.66 18.49
CA GLU A 856 15.89 5.68 19.90
C GLU A 856 16.11 4.33 20.59
N ASP A 857 15.98 3.21 19.87
CA ASP A 857 16.25 1.88 20.42
C ASP A 857 17.73 1.65 20.65
N VAL A 858 18.54 2.09 19.69
CA VAL A 858 20.00 2.03 19.79
C VAL A 858 20.44 2.86 20.99
N GLU A 859 19.90 4.05 21.17
CA GLU A 859 20.16 4.89 22.34
C GLU A 859 19.68 4.24 23.64
N ALA A 860 18.50 3.62 23.65
CA ALA A 860 17.98 2.92 24.83
C ALA A 860 18.87 1.74 25.25
N VAL A 861 19.46 1.01 24.29
CA VAL A 861 20.42 -0.05 24.55
C VAL A 861 21.73 0.49 25.12
N ILE A 862 22.26 1.58 24.55
CA ILE A 862 23.58 2.11 24.91
C ILE A 862 23.55 2.86 26.25
N ASN A 863 22.41 3.47 26.59
CA ASN A 863 22.22 4.16 27.85
C ASN A 863 21.93 3.20 29.01
N ASP A 864 21.70 1.90 28.76
CA ASP A 864 21.60 0.87 29.81
C ASP A 864 22.99 0.61 30.42
N PRO A 865 23.23 0.86 31.72
CA PRO A 865 24.50 0.56 32.37
C PRO A 865 24.93 -0.91 32.23
N ALA A 866 23.97 -1.84 32.12
CA ALA A 866 24.26 -3.25 31.93
C ALA A 866 24.92 -3.55 30.56
N PHE A 867 24.76 -2.67 29.55
CA PHE A 867 25.42 -2.80 28.26
C PHE A 867 26.95 -2.86 28.42
N TYR A 868 27.52 -1.91 29.15
CA TYR A 868 28.98 -1.84 29.36
C TYR A 868 29.48 -3.00 30.22
N GLN A 869 28.68 -3.49 31.17
CA GLN A 869 29.02 -4.68 31.96
C GLN A 869 29.06 -5.95 31.11
N ARG A 870 28.10 -6.12 30.20
CA ARG A 870 28.08 -7.23 29.23
C ARG A 870 29.21 -7.12 28.21
N GLY A 871 29.59 -5.89 27.83
CA GLY A 871 30.70 -5.58 26.94
C GLY A 871 32.10 -5.59 27.58
N ARG A 872 32.23 -5.90 28.88
CA ARG A 872 33.46 -5.70 29.65
C ARG A 872 34.72 -6.32 29.04
N TYR A 873 34.60 -7.45 28.36
CA TYR A 873 35.74 -8.12 27.71
C TYR A 873 36.42 -7.26 26.64
N TYR A 874 35.67 -6.37 26.00
CA TYR A 874 36.23 -5.38 25.10
C TYR A 874 36.75 -4.16 25.88
N PHE A 875 35.90 -3.51 26.69
CA PHE A 875 36.26 -2.26 27.38
C PHE A 875 37.44 -2.43 28.36
N ASP A 876 37.33 -3.36 29.32
CA ASP A 876 38.42 -3.67 30.27
C ASP A 876 39.66 -4.18 29.52
N GLY A 877 39.44 -4.89 28.39
CA GLY A 877 40.48 -5.47 27.56
C GLY A 877 41.36 -4.43 26.87
N VAL A 878 40.74 -3.44 26.22
CA VAL A 878 41.43 -2.30 25.57
C VAL A 878 42.09 -1.43 26.64
N TRP A 879 41.36 -1.13 27.72
CA TRP A 879 41.86 -0.31 28.83
C TRP A 879 43.07 -0.94 29.53
N GLY A 880 43.01 -2.24 29.81
CA GLY A 880 44.10 -2.99 30.41
C GLY A 880 45.31 -3.13 29.49
N GLN A 881 45.11 -3.17 28.17
CA GLN A 881 46.21 -3.16 27.21
C GLN A 881 46.94 -1.83 27.22
N ALA A 882 46.22 -0.70 27.28
CA ALA A 882 46.83 0.63 27.40
C ALA A 882 47.58 0.85 28.74
N ALA A 883 47.40 -0.03 29.74
CA ALA A 883 48.22 -0.03 30.95
C ALA A 883 49.59 -0.69 30.74
N ARG A 884 49.73 -1.51 29.70
CA ARG A 884 50.92 -2.30 29.37
C ARG A 884 51.68 -1.57 28.26
N GLY A 885 52.99 -1.40 28.40
CA GLY A 885 53.84 -0.70 27.43
C GLY A 885 54.24 0.72 27.88
N VAL A 886 54.28 1.66 26.93
CA VAL A 886 54.75 3.04 27.18
C VAL A 886 53.87 3.74 28.22
N THR A 887 54.50 4.32 29.24
CA THR A 887 53.81 5.05 30.30
C THR A 887 53.02 6.25 29.76
N GLY A 888 51.79 6.43 30.21
CA GLY A 888 50.97 7.62 29.90
C GLY A 888 49.80 7.39 28.94
N GLN A 889 49.70 6.23 28.29
CA GLN A 889 48.60 5.91 27.36
C GLN A 889 47.20 6.05 27.98
N GLN A 890 46.96 5.50 29.17
CA GLN A 890 45.67 5.65 29.87
C GLN A 890 45.34 7.11 30.21
N ALA A 891 46.35 7.93 30.50
CA ALA A 891 46.15 9.35 30.75
C ALA A 891 45.76 10.09 29.46
N ILE A 892 46.40 9.76 28.33
CA ILE A 892 46.02 10.27 27.01
C ILE A 892 44.55 9.94 26.71
N LEU A 893 44.13 8.69 26.93
CA LEU A 893 42.75 8.27 26.71
C LEU A 893 41.76 9.04 27.60
N LYS A 894 42.08 9.25 28.88
CA LYS A 894 41.23 10.06 29.78
C LYS A 894 41.13 11.52 29.35
N VAL A 895 42.22 12.11 28.88
CA VAL A 895 42.24 13.50 28.42
C VAL A 895 41.51 13.67 27.09
N LEU A 896 41.58 12.68 26.19
CA LEU A 896 40.84 12.70 24.92
C LEU A 896 39.34 12.43 25.12
N ALA A 897 38.96 11.67 26.14
CA ALA A 897 37.59 11.19 26.32
C ALA A 897 36.50 12.30 26.32
N PRO A 898 36.70 13.49 26.93
CA PRO A 898 35.74 14.60 26.87
C PRO A 898 35.54 15.23 25.48
N TYR A 899 36.43 14.98 24.52
CA TYR A 899 36.46 15.67 23.23
C TYR A 899 36.14 14.68 22.09
N PRO A 900 34.87 14.56 21.65
CA PRO A 900 34.47 13.61 20.61
C PRO A 900 35.10 13.90 19.24
N ASP A 901 35.33 15.18 18.91
CA ASP A 901 36.04 15.59 17.68
C ASP A 901 37.57 15.56 17.82
N GLY A 902 38.08 15.09 18.96
CA GLY A 902 39.51 15.00 19.26
C GLY A 902 40.16 16.30 19.74
N LEU A 903 41.47 16.23 19.95
CA LEU A 903 42.32 17.35 20.37
C LEU A 903 43.54 17.51 19.45
N MET A 904 43.92 18.75 19.17
CA MET A 904 45.21 19.04 18.54
C MET A 904 46.36 18.66 19.47
N SER A 905 47.51 18.27 18.93
CA SER A 905 48.67 17.83 19.71
C SER A 905 49.06 18.82 20.83
N GLU A 906 49.00 20.13 20.56
CA GLU A 906 49.31 21.16 21.55
C GLU A 906 48.26 21.24 22.68
N GLN A 907 46.97 21.15 22.34
CA GLN A 907 45.90 21.18 23.33
C GLN A 907 45.89 19.90 24.19
N LEU A 908 46.23 18.76 23.58
CA LEU A 908 46.41 17.50 24.30
C LEU A 908 47.55 17.61 25.33
N ARG A 909 48.68 18.24 24.96
CA ARG A 909 49.80 18.51 25.89
C ARG A 909 49.38 19.38 27.07
N ILE A 910 48.69 20.49 26.79
CA ILE A 910 48.20 21.41 27.83
C ILE A 910 47.26 20.68 28.80
N ASN A 911 46.30 19.92 28.27
CA ASN A 911 45.33 19.21 29.09
C ASN A 911 45.97 18.05 29.89
N LEU A 912 46.99 17.38 29.34
CA LEU A 912 47.78 16.37 30.07
C LEU A 912 48.56 17.02 31.22
N ALA A 913 49.20 18.17 30.99
CA ALA A 913 49.91 18.91 32.04
C ALA A 913 48.96 19.33 33.17
N GLU A 914 47.72 19.72 32.85
CA GLU A 914 46.70 20.04 33.85
C GLU A 914 46.23 18.80 34.63
N TYR A 915 46.07 17.66 33.94
CA TYR A 915 45.63 16.40 34.57
C TYR A 915 46.61 15.90 35.64
N PHE A 916 47.91 16.11 35.45
CA PHE A 916 48.97 15.60 36.33
C PHE A 916 49.43 16.56 37.46
N ARG A 917 48.69 17.67 37.72
CA ARG A 917 48.99 18.84 38.59
C ARG A 917 49.90 18.69 39.83
N GLU A 918 50.21 17.50 40.33
CA GLU A 918 51.09 17.23 41.50
C GLU A 918 52.11 16.07 41.35
N SER A 919 52.41 15.53 40.16
CA SER A 919 53.37 14.41 40.01
C SER A 919 54.58 14.71 39.13
N VAL A 920 55.72 14.07 39.44
CA VAL A 920 57.03 14.15 38.73
C VAL A 920 56.94 13.77 37.23
N LEU A 921 55.79 13.22 36.78
CA LEU A 921 55.45 12.89 35.40
C LEU A 921 55.00 14.08 34.54
N ALA A 922 55.01 15.32 35.06
CA ALA A 922 54.58 16.55 34.38
C ALA A 922 55.36 16.90 33.08
N LEU A 923 56.38 16.11 32.74
CA LEU A 923 57.11 16.15 31.48
C LEU A 923 57.22 14.71 30.97
N LEU A 924 56.14 14.15 30.39
CA LEU A 924 56.39 13.14 29.35
C LEU A 924 57.31 13.85 28.35
N GLU A 925 58.52 13.34 28.18
CA GLU A 925 59.41 13.87 27.14
C GLU A 925 58.62 13.87 25.82
N GLU A 926 58.80 14.89 24.98
CA GLU A 926 58.09 15.02 23.70
C GLU A 926 58.10 13.71 22.90
N LYS A 927 59.24 13.02 22.96
CA LYS A 927 59.45 11.69 22.41
C LYS A 927 58.57 10.59 23.02
N GLN A 928 58.38 10.56 24.34
CA GLN A 928 57.53 9.58 25.02
C GLN A 928 56.04 9.78 24.71
N LEU A 929 55.59 11.03 24.59
CA LEU A 929 54.21 11.33 24.21
C LEU A 929 53.94 10.89 22.77
N GLU A 930 54.84 11.20 21.84
CA GLU A 930 54.75 10.74 20.45
C GLU A 930 54.75 9.21 20.35
N GLU A 931 55.62 8.53 21.12
CA GLU A 931 55.70 7.08 21.17
C GLU A 931 54.40 6.46 21.72
N ALA A 932 53.81 7.04 22.77
CA ALA A 932 52.53 6.59 23.33
C ALA A 932 51.35 6.81 22.36
N LEU A 933 51.32 7.94 21.63
CA LEU A 933 50.31 8.23 20.62
C LEU A 933 50.41 7.28 19.42
N GLU A 934 51.61 7.04 18.90
CA GLU A 934 51.82 6.10 17.80
C GLU A 934 51.53 4.66 18.24
N THR A 935 51.81 4.28 19.49
CA THR A 935 51.40 2.98 20.05
C THR A 935 49.88 2.82 20.06
N LEU A 936 49.14 3.79 20.61
CA LEU A 936 47.68 3.78 20.64
C LEU A 936 47.06 3.78 19.23
N LYS A 937 47.69 4.46 18.27
CA LYS A 937 47.28 4.50 16.87
C LYS A 937 47.51 3.16 16.18
N ARG A 938 48.68 2.55 16.38
CA ARG A 938 49.01 1.20 15.87
C ARG A 938 48.06 0.13 16.41
N HIS A 939 47.57 0.32 17.64
CA HIS A 939 46.63 -0.60 18.29
C HIS A 939 45.16 -0.34 17.94
N ASP A 940 44.88 0.53 16.96
CA ASP A 940 43.52 0.87 16.52
C ASP A 940 42.63 1.44 17.67
N VAL A 941 43.23 2.16 18.63
CA VAL A 941 42.51 2.79 19.76
C VAL A 941 42.21 4.25 19.46
N ILE A 942 43.19 4.97 18.93
CA ILE A 942 43.07 6.37 18.51
C ILE A 942 43.41 6.52 17.03
N GLN A 943 42.91 7.56 16.40
CA GLN A 943 43.29 7.94 15.04
C GLN A 943 43.62 9.42 14.96
N GLN A 944 44.42 9.77 13.96
CA GLN A 944 44.76 11.14 13.63
C GLN A 944 43.88 11.61 12.46
N LYS A 945 42.99 12.57 12.70
CA LYS A 945 42.13 13.20 11.69
C LYS A 945 42.59 14.63 11.47
N GLY A 946 43.32 14.85 10.37
CA GLY A 946 44.03 16.12 10.16
C GLY A 946 45.12 16.31 11.23
N GLU A 947 45.06 17.40 11.98
CA GLU A 947 45.98 17.68 13.09
C GLU A 947 45.46 17.20 14.46
N SER A 948 44.25 16.63 14.52
CA SER A 948 43.58 16.23 15.76
C SER A 948 43.68 14.72 16.02
N TRP A 949 43.85 14.36 17.29
CA TRP A 949 43.82 12.99 17.80
C TRP A 949 42.48 12.70 18.44
N GLN A 950 41.85 11.59 18.05
CA GLN A 950 40.54 11.19 18.59
C GLN A 950 40.50 9.69 18.88
N ILE A 951 39.70 9.30 19.87
CA ILE A 951 39.38 7.89 20.14
C ILE A 951 38.49 7.38 18.99
N ILE A 952 38.84 6.24 18.40
CA ILE A 952 38.13 5.70 17.22
C ILE A 952 36.72 5.25 17.58
N VAL A 953 36.61 4.44 18.65
CA VAL A 953 35.34 3.82 19.06
C VAL A 953 34.62 4.72 20.06
N GLU A 954 33.52 5.33 19.63
CA GLU A 954 32.72 6.24 20.44
C GLU A 954 32.17 5.59 21.72
N LEU A 955 31.75 4.32 21.67
CA LEU A 955 31.33 3.59 22.86
C LEU A 955 32.49 3.43 23.88
N PHE A 956 33.72 3.23 23.41
CA PHE A 956 34.89 3.16 24.30
C PHE A 956 35.17 4.53 24.93
N ARG A 957 35.09 5.61 24.14
CA ARG A 957 35.21 6.99 24.65
C ARG A 957 34.20 7.28 25.77
N ARG A 958 32.93 6.93 25.57
CA ARG A 958 31.86 7.09 26.57
C ARG A 958 32.11 6.25 27.82
N TRP A 959 32.64 5.04 27.66
CA TRP A 959 33.00 4.20 28.78
C TRP A 959 34.14 4.81 29.59
N VAL A 960 35.22 5.29 28.93
CA VAL A 960 36.37 5.95 29.60
C VAL A 960 35.94 7.21 30.35
N LEU A 961 34.98 7.98 29.82
CA LEU A 961 34.42 9.14 30.52
C LEU A 961 33.76 8.81 31.86
N ASN A 962 33.28 7.58 32.01
CA ASN A 962 32.60 7.10 33.22
C ASN A 962 33.55 6.33 34.16
N GLN A 963 34.86 6.27 33.87
CA GLN A 963 35.92 5.65 34.70
C GLN A 963 36.70 6.69 35.50
#